data_AF-A0A3N4R2K0-F1
#
_entry.id   AF-A0A3N4R2K0-F1
#
_cell.length_a   1.000
_cell.length_b   1.000
_cell.length_c   1.000
_cell.angle_alpha   90.00
_cell.angle_beta   90.00
_cell.angle_gamma   90.00
#
_symmetry.space_group_name_H-M   'P 1'
#
loop_
_entity.id
_entity.type
_entity.pdbx_description
1 polymer ?
#
loop_
_entity_poly.entity_id
_entity_poly.type
_entity_poly.pdbx_seq_one_letter_code
_entity_poly.pdbx_strand_id
1 'polypeptide(L)'
;MLRIGNASGFYGDRFDAFHEMLTGGPLDVLTGDYLAELTMLILARDRLRDPARGYARTFLRQAEQCLAEALDRGVRIVVNAGGLNPARLAEALRELAARQGLRARIGHVTGDELLPRAHEFGWTGEDPRRPLLAANAYLGAFGIAECLRAGADVVVTGRVTDAALVVGPGIAHHGWTPDDLDALAGAVVAGHVLECGAQATGGNYAFFAEHDVDHPGFPIAELHADGSSVITKHPGTGGAVTVETVTAQLLYETGGPRYLGPDVTARLDTVTLTAQGTDRVRIDGVRGEAPPPTLKVGLNRLGGYRNELVFVLTGLDVDAKSALVQRQLNRVLAADPPAALRWTETRTQHPDADTEERASTLLRLTARDPQEHKVGRALTAAAVELGLAGYPGFHLTAPPARPSPYGVFESRELNQKAVDHTAHLPTGTPVPVPPPAATLHRQLPLPAPELPPPPEPGPTRRAPLGLIAGARSGDKGGDANLGVWARDEAGWRWLAHTLTTTRLRELLPEAGELEIERHLLPNLRAVNFTLRGLLGEGVAAQARFDPQAKALGEWLRSRRLDLPVSLLPPAPPPAPRLPTTPPVRPSPYGVFESGELNQKAVDHTAHLPTGTPVPVPPPAATLHRQLPLPAMELPPPPEPGPTRRAPLGLIAGARSGDKGGDANLGVWARDEAGWRWLAHTLTTARLRELLTETGELEIERHLLPNLRAVNFTLRGLLGEGVAAQARFDPQAKALGEWLRSRHLDLPVSLLPPAPPPAPRLPTTPPVRPEPPEAPL
;
A
#
# COMPACT_ATOMS: atom_id res chain seq x y z
N MET A 1 1.45 -28.54 -21.96
CA MET A 1 1.99 -27.93 -20.73
C MET A 1 2.82 -26.77 -21.21
N LEU A 2 2.59 -25.58 -20.65
CA LEU A 2 3.12 -24.32 -21.16
C LEU A 2 3.94 -23.64 -20.06
N ARG A 3 5.19 -23.26 -20.35
CA ARG A 3 6.05 -22.51 -19.42
C ARG A 3 5.90 -21.02 -19.66
N ILE A 4 5.27 -20.35 -18.71
CA ILE A 4 5.09 -18.90 -18.73
C ILE A 4 5.99 -18.30 -17.65
N GLY A 5 6.89 -17.39 -18.01
CA GLY A 5 7.67 -16.58 -17.05
C GLY A 5 7.12 -15.16 -16.92
N ASN A 6 7.52 -14.43 -15.88
CA ASN A 6 7.35 -12.98 -15.77
C ASN A 6 8.72 -12.27 -15.71
N ALA A 7 8.84 -11.04 -16.19
CA ALA A 7 10.05 -10.22 -16.13
C ALA A 7 9.81 -8.74 -15.75
N SER A 8 8.62 -8.40 -15.23
CA SER A 8 8.30 -7.06 -14.73
C SER A 8 6.99 -7.10 -13.92
N GLY A 9 7.01 -6.46 -12.75
CA GLY A 9 5.85 -6.22 -11.90
C GLY A 9 5.39 -4.76 -11.79
N PHE A 10 6.14 -3.79 -12.33
CA PHE A 10 5.73 -2.38 -12.44
C PHE A 10 6.61 -1.58 -13.43
N TYR A 11 6.14 -0.41 -13.87
CA TYR A 11 6.95 0.49 -14.71
C TYR A 11 8.11 1.11 -13.92
N GLY A 12 9.28 0.46 -14.02
CA GLY A 12 10.50 0.83 -13.29
C GLY A 12 11.16 -0.33 -12.55
N ASP A 13 10.64 -1.56 -12.69
CA ASP A 13 11.20 -2.80 -12.12
C ASP A 13 12.57 -3.18 -12.75
N ARG A 14 13.20 -4.24 -12.23
CA ARG A 14 14.53 -4.74 -12.62
C ARG A 14 14.67 -4.89 -14.13
N PHE A 15 15.37 -3.95 -14.76
CA PHE A 15 15.48 -3.83 -16.21
C PHE A 15 16.01 -5.11 -16.88
N ASP A 16 17.04 -5.70 -16.27
CA ASP A 16 17.75 -6.87 -16.81
C ASP A 16 16.96 -8.19 -16.68
N ALA A 17 15.88 -8.21 -15.89
CA ALA A 17 15.04 -9.40 -15.69
C ALA A 17 14.48 -9.99 -17.00
N PHE A 18 14.29 -9.15 -18.02
CA PHE A 18 13.86 -9.59 -19.34
C PHE A 18 14.93 -10.45 -20.04
N HIS A 19 16.21 -10.10 -19.87
CA HIS A 19 17.33 -10.88 -20.38
C HIS A 19 17.59 -12.13 -19.52
N GLU A 20 17.56 -11.99 -18.19
CA GLU A 20 17.70 -13.10 -17.23
C GLU A 20 16.69 -14.22 -17.51
N MET A 21 15.43 -13.87 -17.75
CA MET A 21 14.36 -14.85 -17.94
C MET A 21 14.39 -15.54 -19.30
N LEU A 22 14.82 -14.85 -20.37
CA LEU A 22 15.06 -15.50 -21.66
C LEU A 22 16.27 -16.45 -21.63
N THR A 23 17.34 -16.06 -20.92
CA THR A 23 18.62 -16.78 -20.96
C THR A 23 18.74 -17.92 -19.95
N GLY A 24 18.21 -17.75 -18.74
CA GLY A 24 18.42 -18.64 -17.58
C GLY A 24 17.78 -20.03 -17.65
N GLY A 25 16.90 -20.29 -18.62
CA GLY A 25 16.26 -21.60 -18.78
C GLY A 25 15.16 -21.62 -19.85
N PRO A 26 14.48 -22.77 -20.02
CA PRO A 26 13.45 -22.93 -21.04
C PRO A 26 12.13 -22.24 -20.65
N LEU A 27 11.66 -21.34 -21.51
CA LEU A 27 10.31 -20.77 -21.47
C LEU A 27 9.62 -21.02 -22.81
N ASP A 28 8.28 -21.06 -22.80
CA ASP A 28 7.46 -21.00 -24.02
C ASP A 28 6.91 -19.57 -24.23
N VAL A 29 6.68 -18.84 -23.13
CA VAL A 29 6.17 -17.45 -23.11
C VAL A 29 6.84 -16.64 -22.00
N LEU A 30 7.14 -15.37 -22.29
CA LEU A 30 7.59 -14.39 -21.30
C LEU A 30 6.59 -13.23 -21.19
N THR A 31 6.17 -12.94 -19.97
CA THR A 31 5.23 -11.85 -19.64
C THR A 31 5.92 -10.68 -18.96
N GLY A 32 5.28 -9.50 -18.99
CA GLY A 32 5.73 -8.34 -18.22
C GLY A 32 4.60 -7.36 -17.96
N ASP A 33 4.40 -7.05 -16.68
CA ASP A 33 3.47 -6.05 -16.18
C ASP A 33 4.20 -4.74 -15.88
N TYR A 34 3.64 -3.63 -16.37
CA TYR A 34 4.12 -2.27 -16.22
C TYR A 34 3.04 -1.32 -15.64
N LEU A 35 1.77 -1.74 -15.53
CA LEU A 35 0.61 -0.82 -15.43
C LEU A 35 -0.04 -0.72 -14.04
N ALA A 36 0.71 -0.24 -13.05
CA ALA A 36 0.11 0.33 -11.85
C ALA A 36 -0.78 1.56 -12.17
N GLU A 37 -1.73 1.91 -11.30
CA GLU A 37 -2.62 3.08 -11.44
C GLU A 37 -1.84 4.39 -11.65
N LEU A 38 -0.72 4.55 -10.93
CA LEU A 38 0.17 5.69 -11.07
C LEU A 38 0.87 5.72 -12.45
N THR A 39 1.17 4.56 -13.03
CA THR A 39 1.72 4.48 -14.40
C THR A 39 0.75 5.10 -15.40
N MET A 40 -0.55 4.81 -15.28
CA MET A 40 -1.57 5.36 -16.19
C MET A 40 -1.60 6.90 -16.17
N LEU A 41 -1.48 7.52 -14.98
CA LEU A 41 -1.35 8.97 -14.85
C LEU A 41 -0.03 9.51 -15.44
N ILE A 42 1.09 8.82 -15.26
CA ILE A 42 2.39 9.20 -15.83
C ILE A 42 2.32 9.16 -17.36
N LEU A 43 1.77 8.09 -17.93
CA LEU A 43 1.60 7.90 -19.36
C LEU A 43 0.61 8.93 -19.95
N ALA A 44 -0.45 9.31 -19.23
CA ALA A 44 -1.37 10.38 -19.63
C ALA A 44 -0.64 11.73 -19.73
N ARG A 45 0.20 12.06 -18.74
CA ARG A 45 0.99 13.30 -18.73
C ARG A 45 2.08 13.34 -19.81
N ASP A 46 2.66 12.20 -20.16
CA ASP A 46 3.59 12.11 -21.31
C ASP A 46 2.84 12.22 -22.65
N ARG A 47 1.64 11.63 -22.78
CA ARG A 47 0.79 11.73 -23.99
C ARG A 47 0.23 13.14 -24.23
N LEU A 48 -0.09 13.89 -23.17
CA LEU A 48 -0.47 15.31 -23.24
C LEU A 48 0.64 16.23 -23.76
N ARG A 49 1.91 15.83 -23.62
CA ARG A 49 3.08 16.58 -24.12
C ARG A 49 3.44 16.21 -25.55
N ASP A 50 3.11 15.00 -25.95
CA ASP A 50 3.56 14.34 -27.17
C ASP A 50 2.59 13.18 -27.49
N PRO A 51 1.64 13.36 -28.43
CA PRO A 51 0.63 12.35 -28.75
C PRO A 51 1.19 10.99 -29.20
N ALA A 52 2.45 10.92 -29.62
CA ALA A 52 3.12 9.67 -29.97
C ALA A 52 3.63 8.88 -28.74
N ARG A 53 3.33 9.35 -27.51
CA ARG A 53 3.57 8.62 -26.24
C ARG A 53 2.30 7.98 -25.72
N GLY A 54 2.31 7.61 -24.44
CA GLY A 54 1.25 6.85 -23.77
C GLY A 54 1.63 5.42 -23.42
N TYR A 55 2.82 4.94 -23.81
CA TYR A 55 3.31 3.58 -23.54
C TYR A 55 4.58 3.55 -22.68
N ALA A 56 4.86 2.41 -22.05
CA ALA A 56 6.01 2.17 -21.18
C ALA A 56 7.31 2.08 -21.98
N ARG A 57 7.99 3.23 -22.17
CA ARG A 57 9.25 3.37 -22.95
C ARG A 57 10.41 2.48 -22.47
N THR A 58 10.33 1.89 -21.28
CA THR A 58 11.32 0.93 -20.74
C THR A 58 11.25 -0.42 -21.46
N PHE A 59 10.05 -0.94 -21.72
CA PHE A 59 9.89 -2.19 -22.47
C PHE A 59 10.47 -2.10 -23.88
N LEU A 60 10.30 -0.96 -24.57
CA LEU A 60 10.88 -0.79 -25.91
C LEU A 60 12.42 -0.91 -25.92
N ARG A 61 13.10 -0.55 -24.81
CA ARG A 61 14.55 -0.74 -24.64
C ARG A 61 14.92 -2.17 -24.26
N GLN A 62 14.09 -2.85 -23.46
CA GLN A 62 14.26 -4.29 -23.17
C GLN A 62 14.11 -5.11 -24.46
N ALA A 63 13.10 -4.82 -25.28
CA ALA A 63 12.91 -5.41 -26.60
C ALA A 63 14.09 -5.11 -27.54
N GLU A 64 14.66 -3.89 -27.52
CA GLU A 64 15.84 -3.54 -28.32
C GLU A 64 17.08 -4.38 -27.99
N GLN A 65 17.19 -4.89 -26.75
CA GLN A 65 18.24 -5.83 -26.36
C GLN A 65 17.86 -7.31 -26.55
N CYS A 66 16.57 -7.65 -26.46
CA CYS A 66 16.12 -9.04 -26.23
C CYS A 66 15.24 -9.64 -27.33
N LEU A 67 14.76 -8.86 -28.32
CA LEU A 67 13.81 -9.35 -29.32
C LEU A 67 14.41 -10.44 -30.23
N ALA A 68 15.69 -10.35 -30.58
CA ALA A 68 16.39 -11.40 -31.33
C ALA A 68 16.44 -12.72 -30.55
N GLU A 69 16.95 -12.68 -29.30
CA GLU A 69 17.05 -13.84 -28.41
C GLU A 69 15.70 -14.53 -28.17
N ALA A 70 14.62 -13.76 -28.04
CA ALA A 70 13.27 -14.30 -27.90
C ALA A 70 12.80 -15.04 -29.16
N LEU A 71 13.03 -14.47 -30.35
CA LEU A 71 12.67 -15.09 -31.63
C LEU A 71 13.50 -16.35 -31.91
N ASP A 72 14.81 -16.31 -31.68
CA ASP A 72 15.73 -17.44 -31.91
C ASP A 72 15.45 -18.62 -30.96
N ARG A 73 14.98 -18.34 -29.73
CA ARG A 73 14.48 -19.35 -28.79
C ARG A 73 13.02 -19.76 -29.02
N GLY A 74 12.28 -19.06 -29.88
CA GLY A 74 10.84 -19.27 -30.11
C GLY A 74 9.91 -18.84 -28.97
N VAL A 75 10.42 -18.03 -28.01
CA VAL A 75 9.67 -17.55 -26.84
C VAL A 75 8.75 -16.41 -27.26
N ARG A 76 7.44 -16.54 -26.99
CA ARG A 76 6.47 -15.48 -27.28
C ARG A 76 6.44 -14.44 -26.17
N ILE A 77 6.27 -13.17 -26.51
CA ILE A 77 6.24 -12.06 -25.54
C ILE A 77 4.81 -11.52 -25.38
N VAL A 78 4.34 -11.34 -24.15
CA VAL A 78 3.02 -10.76 -23.84
C VAL A 78 3.14 -9.68 -22.77
N VAL A 79 2.83 -8.42 -23.09
CA VAL A 79 3.04 -7.29 -22.18
C VAL A 79 1.89 -6.29 -22.21
N ASN A 80 1.56 -5.71 -21.04
CA ASN A 80 0.65 -4.56 -20.94
C ASN A 80 1.38 -3.20 -21.13
N ALA A 81 2.64 -3.23 -21.57
CA ALA A 81 3.49 -2.06 -21.80
C ALA A 81 2.87 -0.99 -22.74
N GLY A 82 1.82 -1.31 -23.48
CA GLY A 82 1.12 -0.37 -24.36
C GLY A 82 0.41 0.76 -23.62
N GLY A 83 -0.10 0.51 -22.40
CA GLY A 83 -0.71 1.54 -21.56
C GLY A 83 -1.86 2.29 -22.24
N LEU A 84 -1.65 3.57 -22.54
CA LEU A 84 -2.59 4.46 -23.24
C LEU A 84 -2.33 4.56 -24.75
N ASN A 85 -1.40 3.78 -25.30
CA ASN A 85 -1.10 3.78 -26.74
C ASN A 85 -0.49 2.44 -27.21
N PRO A 86 -1.21 1.30 -27.06
CA PRO A 86 -0.73 -0.02 -27.48
C PRO A 86 -0.45 -0.11 -28.98
N ALA A 87 -1.25 0.57 -29.81
CA ALA A 87 -1.05 0.63 -31.26
C ALA A 87 0.31 1.25 -31.63
N ARG A 88 0.66 2.42 -31.07
CA ARG A 88 1.95 3.07 -31.34
C ARG A 88 3.14 2.28 -30.80
N LEU A 89 3.00 1.56 -29.69
CA LEU A 89 4.06 0.65 -29.23
C LEU A 89 4.21 -0.55 -30.18
N ALA A 90 3.12 -1.13 -30.68
CA ALA A 90 3.18 -2.20 -31.68
C ALA A 90 3.86 -1.73 -32.98
N GLU A 91 3.62 -0.50 -33.43
CA GLU A 91 4.37 0.12 -34.53
C GLU A 91 5.85 0.32 -34.20
N ALA A 92 6.19 0.90 -33.04
CA ALA A 92 7.58 1.14 -32.63
C ALA A 92 8.39 -0.16 -32.51
N LEU A 93 7.73 -1.28 -32.17
CA LEU A 93 8.33 -2.62 -32.18
C LEU A 93 8.51 -3.18 -33.60
N ARG A 94 7.61 -2.88 -34.55
CA ARG A 94 7.79 -3.24 -35.98
C ARG A 94 8.93 -2.43 -36.59
N GLU A 95 9.03 -1.14 -36.26
CA GLU A 95 10.16 -0.28 -36.62
C GLU A 95 11.48 -0.81 -36.05
N LEU A 96 11.49 -1.23 -34.78
CA LEU A 96 12.64 -1.83 -34.13
C LEU A 96 13.06 -3.14 -34.81
N ALA A 97 12.12 -4.07 -35.03
CA ALA A 97 12.37 -5.32 -35.71
C ALA A 97 12.96 -5.09 -37.11
N ALA A 98 12.39 -4.14 -37.87
CA ALA A 98 12.91 -3.75 -39.18
C ALA A 98 14.33 -3.16 -39.12
N ARG A 99 14.66 -2.33 -38.13
CA ARG A 99 16.04 -1.83 -37.91
C ARG A 99 17.03 -2.95 -37.60
N GLN A 100 16.57 -4.02 -36.93
CA GLN A 100 17.38 -5.18 -36.56
C GLN A 100 17.36 -6.30 -37.61
N GLY A 101 16.62 -6.15 -38.72
CA GLY A 101 16.44 -7.19 -39.75
C GLY A 101 15.54 -8.37 -39.35
N LEU A 102 14.88 -8.29 -38.19
CA LEU A 102 14.05 -9.33 -37.59
C LEU A 102 12.65 -9.37 -38.21
N ARG A 103 12.03 -10.55 -38.24
CA ARG A 103 10.67 -10.78 -38.78
C ARG A 103 9.66 -11.11 -37.68
N ALA A 104 9.51 -10.20 -36.70
CA ALA A 104 8.56 -10.36 -35.60
C ALA A 104 7.10 -10.11 -36.03
N ARG A 105 6.19 -11.05 -35.75
CA ARG A 105 4.74 -10.89 -35.92
C ARG A 105 4.15 -10.26 -34.67
N ILE A 106 3.82 -8.98 -34.75
CA ILE A 106 3.40 -8.17 -33.60
C ILE A 106 1.89 -7.87 -33.69
N GLY A 107 1.11 -8.43 -32.76
CA GLY A 107 -0.31 -8.13 -32.53
C GLY A 107 -0.49 -7.18 -31.34
N HIS A 108 -1.69 -6.61 -31.17
CA HIS A 108 -2.00 -5.77 -30.01
C HIS A 108 -3.48 -5.76 -29.62
N VAL A 109 -3.79 -5.42 -28.37
CA VAL A 109 -5.17 -5.37 -27.83
C VAL A 109 -5.55 -3.93 -27.47
N THR A 110 -6.76 -3.54 -27.86
CA THR A 110 -7.37 -2.21 -27.62
C THR A 110 -8.80 -2.36 -27.07
N GLY A 111 -9.47 -1.22 -26.86
CA GLY A 111 -10.84 -1.14 -26.33
C GLY A 111 -10.88 -0.73 -24.87
N ASP A 112 -9.73 -0.76 -24.18
CA ASP A 112 -9.60 -0.30 -22.80
C ASP A 112 -9.76 1.22 -22.70
N GLU A 113 -9.24 2.00 -23.67
CA GLU A 113 -9.39 3.45 -23.67
C GLU A 113 -10.83 3.90 -23.94
N LEU A 114 -11.45 4.44 -22.89
CA LEU A 114 -12.79 5.02 -22.89
C LEU A 114 -12.77 6.56 -22.83
N LEU A 115 -11.60 7.20 -22.87
CA LEU A 115 -11.49 8.67 -22.76
C LEU A 115 -12.29 9.43 -23.84
N PRO A 116 -12.32 9.04 -25.13
CA PRO A 116 -13.19 9.68 -26.12
C PRO A 116 -14.68 9.48 -25.82
N ARG A 117 -15.02 8.27 -25.34
CA ARG A 117 -16.38 7.82 -25.00
C ARG A 117 -16.84 8.28 -23.61
N ALA A 118 -15.99 8.97 -22.84
CA ALA A 118 -16.25 9.37 -21.46
C ALA A 118 -17.51 10.24 -21.28
N HIS A 119 -17.96 10.91 -22.34
CA HIS A 119 -19.20 11.70 -22.36
C HIS A 119 -20.46 10.82 -22.32
N GLU A 120 -20.43 9.63 -22.95
CA GLU A 120 -21.52 8.64 -22.96
C GLU A 120 -21.82 8.11 -21.55
N PHE A 121 -20.78 8.04 -20.71
CA PHE A 121 -20.84 7.53 -19.34
C PHE A 121 -20.99 8.65 -18.29
N GLY A 122 -21.17 9.91 -18.71
CA GLY A 122 -21.24 11.08 -17.81
C GLY A 122 -19.92 11.45 -17.13
N TRP A 123 -18.80 10.81 -17.48
CA TRP A 123 -17.51 11.00 -16.81
C TRP A 123 -16.80 12.30 -17.18
N THR A 124 -17.28 13.05 -18.18
CA THR A 124 -16.78 14.39 -18.55
C THR A 124 -17.23 15.52 -17.60
N GLY A 125 -17.86 15.19 -16.46
CA GLY A 125 -18.60 16.12 -15.60
C GLY A 125 -17.89 17.40 -15.11
N GLU A 126 -18.59 18.51 -15.36
CA GLU A 126 -18.75 19.72 -14.53
C GLU A 126 -17.58 20.70 -14.30
N ASP A 127 -16.33 20.29 -14.05
CA ASP A 127 -15.25 21.24 -13.73
C ASP A 127 -14.11 21.27 -14.77
N PRO A 128 -14.05 22.30 -15.65
CA PRO A 128 -12.95 22.50 -16.60
C PRO A 128 -11.54 22.59 -15.96
N ARG A 129 -11.45 22.84 -14.65
CA ARG A 129 -10.18 22.92 -13.90
C ARG A 129 -9.66 21.53 -13.48
N ARG A 130 -10.48 20.48 -13.61
CA ARG A 130 -10.15 19.08 -13.24
C ARG A 130 -10.38 18.10 -14.40
N PRO A 131 -9.75 18.32 -15.58
CA PRO A 131 -9.96 17.48 -16.76
C PRO A 131 -9.63 16.01 -16.52
N LEU A 132 -10.40 15.13 -17.15
CA LEU A 132 -10.11 13.70 -17.28
C LEU A 132 -8.97 13.52 -18.28
N LEU A 133 -7.90 12.82 -17.89
CA LEU A 133 -6.65 12.68 -18.65
C LEU A 133 -6.48 11.28 -19.26
N ALA A 134 -7.07 10.27 -18.61
CA ALA A 134 -7.20 8.90 -19.11
C ALA A 134 -8.41 8.22 -18.45
N ALA A 135 -8.97 7.22 -19.12
CA ALA A 135 -10.07 6.41 -18.62
C ALA A 135 -9.90 5.02 -19.25
N ASN A 136 -9.47 4.03 -18.45
CA ASN A 136 -9.07 2.73 -18.99
C ASN A 136 -9.73 1.56 -18.25
N ALA A 137 -10.46 0.73 -18.99
CA ALA A 137 -11.06 -0.50 -18.49
C ALA A 137 -10.04 -1.63 -18.39
N TYR A 138 -10.12 -2.46 -17.35
CA TYR A 138 -9.17 -3.55 -17.09
C TYR A 138 -9.58 -4.80 -17.86
N LEU A 139 -9.20 -4.89 -19.14
CA LEU A 139 -9.63 -5.95 -20.07
C LEU A 139 -9.20 -7.38 -19.68
N GLY A 140 -9.91 -8.36 -20.25
CA GLY A 140 -9.66 -9.79 -20.07
C GLY A 140 -8.60 -10.40 -21.01
N ALA A 141 -8.48 -11.71 -20.93
CA ALA A 141 -7.44 -12.53 -21.54
C ALA A 141 -7.71 -12.99 -22.97
N PHE A 142 -8.98 -13.13 -23.38
CA PHE A 142 -9.31 -13.67 -24.71
C PHE A 142 -8.74 -12.83 -25.88
N GLY A 143 -8.61 -11.51 -25.73
CA GLY A 143 -7.99 -10.68 -26.77
C GLY A 143 -6.51 -10.98 -27.01
N ILE A 144 -5.77 -11.30 -25.94
CA ILE A 144 -4.38 -11.78 -26.03
C ILE A 144 -4.35 -13.15 -26.73
N ALA A 145 -5.30 -14.02 -26.38
CA ALA A 145 -5.37 -15.37 -26.93
C ALA A 145 -5.59 -15.38 -28.45
N GLU A 146 -6.47 -14.52 -28.99
CA GLU A 146 -6.69 -14.40 -30.43
C GLU A 146 -5.44 -13.92 -31.18
N CYS A 147 -4.71 -12.93 -30.65
CA CYS A 147 -3.42 -12.54 -31.24
C CYS A 147 -2.42 -13.71 -31.29
N LEU A 148 -2.33 -14.52 -30.21
CA LEU A 148 -1.44 -15.69 -30.15
C LEU A 148 -1.90 -16.85 -31.06
N ARG A 149 -3.22 -17.07 -31.19
CA ARG A 149 -3.83 -18.04 -32.12
C ARG A 149 -3.54 -17.68 -33.57
N ALA A 150 -3.54 -16.39 -33.91
CA ALA A 150 -3.09 -15.85 -35.19
C ALA A 150 -1.56 -15.85 -35.38
N GLY A 151 -0.80 -16.44 -34.45
CA GLY A 151 0.65 -16.59 -34.55
C GLY A 151 1.44 -15.32 -34.25
N ALA A 152 0.99 -14.49 -33.30
CA ALA A 152 1.83 -13.42 -32.76
C ALA A 152 3.06 -13.98 -32.03
N ASP A 153 4.22 -13.41 -32.36
CA ASP A 153 5.47 -13.58 -31.60
C ASP A 153 5.52 -12.58 -30.43
N VAL A 154 4.89 -11.42 -30.59
CA VAL A 154 4.73 -10.39 -29.55
C VAL A 154 3.28 -9.90 -29.52
N VAL A 155 2.69 -9.80 -28.31
CA VAL A 155 1.39 -9.17 -28.07
C VAL A 155 1.56 -8.01 -27.09
N VAL A 156 1.06 -6.83 -27.48
CA VAL A 156 1.04 -5.61 -26.67
C VAL A 156 -0.40 -5.26 -26.28
N THR A 157 -0.70 -5.02 -25.02
CA THR A 157 -2.04 -4.56 -24.60
C THR A 157 -2.03 -3.14 -24.06
N GLY A 158 -3.20 -2.48 -24.06
CA GLY A 158 -3.52 -1.42 -23.11
C GLY A 158 -3.72 -1.99 -21.70
N ARG A 159 -4.62 -1.42 -20.89
CA ARG A 159 -4.94 -2.00 -19.57
C ARG A 159 -5.73 -3.31 -19.74
N VAL A 160 -5.08 -4.41 -19.41
CA VAL A 160 -5.72 -5.69 -19.03
C VAL A 160 -5.72 -5.81 -17.51
N THR A 161 -6.34 -6.85 -16.92
CA THR A 161 -5.91 -7.35 -15.60
C THR A 161 -4.59 -8.10 -15.71
N ASP A 162 -3.79 -8.08 -14.66
CA ASP A 162 -2.37 -8.45 -14.77
C ASP A 162 -2.18 -9.97 -14.95
N ALA A 163 -2.95 -10.79 -14.23
CA ALA A 163 -3.12 -12.22 -14.49
C ALA A 163 -3.56 -12.56 -15.94
N ALA A 164 -4.22 -11.67 -16.68
CA ALA A 164 -4.62 -11.94 -18.07
C ALA A 164 -3.43 -12.14 -19.01
N LEU A 165 -2.26 -11.58 -18.67
CA LEU A 165 -0.99 -11.81 -19.38
C LEU A 165 -0.56 -13.29 -19.37
N VAL A 166 -1.01 -14.06 -18.37
CA VAL A 166 -0.74 -15.51 -18.20
C VAL A 166 -1.92 -16.36 -18.67
N VAL A 167 -3.16 -15.92 -18.41
CA VAL A 167 -4.38 -16.60 -18.86
C VAL A 167 -4.51 -16.62 -20.39
N GLY A 168 -4.17 -15.52 -21.08
CA GLY A 168 -4.29 -15.41 -22.55
C GLY A 168 -3.44 -16.45 -23.29
N PRO A 169 -2.15 -16.62 -22.95
CA PRO A 169 -1.34 -17.75 -23.39
C PRO A 169 -1.91 -19.14 -23.09
N GLY A 170 -2.49 -19.33 -21.91
CA GLY A 170 -3.16 -20.58 -21.53
C GLY A 170 -4.35 -20.90 -22.46
N ILE A 171 -5.25 -19.94 -22.66
CA ILE A 171 -6.38 -20.02 -23.60
C ILE A 171 -5.90 -20.33 -25.03
N ALA A 172 -4.80 -19.72 -25.47
CA ALA A 172 -4.24 -19.93 -26.80
C ALA A 172 -3.60 -21.32 -27.00
N HIS A 173 -2.92 -21.86 -25.98
CA HIS A 173 -2.22 -23.16 -26.06
C HIS A 173 -3.12 -24.36 -25.76
N HIS A 174 -4.02 -24.24 -24.78
CA HIS A 174 -4.91 -25.33 -24.35
C HIS A 174 -6.28 -25.33 -25.06
N GLY A 175 -6.63 -24.23 -25.73
CA GLY A 175 -7.87 -24.13 -26.51
C GLY A 175 -9.13 -23.78 -25.70
N TRP A 176 -8.97 -23.31 -24.45
CA TRP A 176 -10.08 -23.00 -23.55
C TRP A 176 -11.08 -21.98 -24.11
N THR A 177 -12.30 -22.08 -23.58
CA THR A 177 -13.49 -21.29 -23.85
C THR A 177 -13.93 -20.54 -22.59
N PRO A 178 -14.86 -19.56 -22.67
CA PRO A 178 -15.39 -18.88 -21.48
C PRO A 178 -16.10 -19.78 -20.46
N ASP A 179 -16.55 -20.97 -20.89
CA ASP A 179 -17.25 -21.94 -20.03
C ASP A 179 -16.29 -22.87 -19.27
N ASP A 180 -15.00 -22.90 -19.61
CA ASP A 180 -13.95 -23.67 -18.93
C ASP A 180 -13.51 -23.04 -17.60
N LEU A 181 -14.47 -22.60 -16.79
CA LEU A 181 -14.28 -21.73 -15.63
C LEU A 181 -13.24 -22.26 -14.62
N ASP A 182 -13.21 -23.56 -14.33
CA ASP A 182 -12.20 -24.13 -13.41
C ASP A 182 -10.77 -23.98 -13.99
N ALA A 183 -10.59 -24.22 -15.29
CA ALA A 183 -9.29 -24.14 -15.94
C ALA A 183 -8.82 -22.68 -16.10
N LEU A 184 -9.76 -21.78 -16.47
CA LEU A 184 -9.54 -20.34 -16.46
C LEU A 184 -9.17 -19.84 -15.05
N ALA A 185 -9.85 -20.33 -14.00
CA ALA A 185 -9.59 -19.93 -12.63
C ALA A 185 -8.20 -20.40 -12.16
N GLY A 186 -7.82 -21.64 -12.49
CA GLY A 186 -6.47 -22.14 -12.27
C GLY A 186 -5.40 -21.29 -12.97
N ALA A 187 -5.66 -20.86 -14.21
CA ALA A 187 -4.79 -19.94 -14.93
C ALA A 187 -4.77 -18.51 -14.35
N VAL A 188 -5.89 -18.00 -13.81
CA VAL A 188 -5.93 -16.72 -13.08
C VAL A 188 -5.14 -16.80 -11.79
N VAL A 189 -5.24 -17.92 -11.06
CA VAL A 189 -4.45 -18.18 -9.85
C VAL A 189 -2.96 -18.28 -10.17
N ALA A 190 -2.58 -18.98 -11.25
CA ALA A 190 -1.20 -18.98 -11.73
C ALA A 190 -0.74 -17.58 -12.18
N GLY A 191 -1.60 -16.80 -12.85
CA GLY A 191 -1.32 -15.43 -13.27
C GLY A 191 -1.10 -14.49 -12.08
N HIS A 192 -1.94 -14.57 -11.07
CA HIS A 192 -1.83 -13.84 -9.81
C HIS A 192 -0.55 -14.21 -9.03
N VAL A 193 -0.02 -15.42 -9.22
CA VAL A 193 1.29 -15.84 -8.67
C VAL A 193 2.48 -15.29 -9.47
N LEU A 194 2.30 -14.94 -10.74
CA LEU A 194 3.35 -14.43 -11.63
C LEU A 194 3.39 -12.90 -11.76
N GLU A 195 2.27 -12.21 -11.53
CA GLU A 195 2.20 -10.74 -11.52
C GLU A 195 2.96 -10.13 -10.33
N CYS A 196 3.30 -8.84 -10.42
CA CYS A 196 4.16 -8.14 -9.46
C CYS A 196 5.58 -8.74 -9.25
N GLY A 197 6.03 -9.60 -10.18
CA GLY A 197 7.44 -9.97 -10.35
C GLY A 197 7.96 -11.00 -9.34
N ALA A 198 9.14 -10.76 -8.78
CA ALA A 198 9.88 -11.69 -7.92
C ALA A 198 9.27 -11.94 -6.52
N GLN A 199 7.95 -11.87 -6.36
CA GLN A 199 7.28 -11.93 -5.06
C GLN A 199 6.92 -13.36 -4.63
N ALA A 200 6.42 -14.19 -5.55
CA ALA A 200 6.21 -15.63 -5.31
C ALA A 200 7.53 -16.42 -5.08
N THR A 201 8.66 -15.80 -5.39
CA THR A 201 10.02 -16.31 -5.19
C THR A 201 10.71 -15.73 -3.93
N GLY A 202 10.03 -14.91 -3.12
CA GLY A 202 10.56 -14.40 -1.84
C GLY A 202 10.72 -12.88 -1.74
N GLY A 203 10.61 -12.12 -2.84
CA GLY A 203 10.62 -10.66 -2.80
C GLY A 203 9.41 -10.10 -2.04
N ASN A 204 9.63 -9.22 -1.07
CA ASN A 204 8.58 -8.75 -0.14
C ASN A 204 7.88 -9.88 0.65
N TYR A 205 8.42 -11.10 0.67
CA TYR A 205 7.90 -12.19 1.50
C TYR A 205 8.26 -11.94 2.96
N ALA A 206 7.29 -12.06 3.85
CA ALA A 206 7.44 -11.57 5.21
C ALA A 206 8.28 -12.46 6.17
N PHE A 207 8.72 -13.63 5.71
CA PHE A 207 9.76 -14.43 6.36
C PHE A 207 11.06 -14.40 5.54
N PHE A 208 11.40 -13.26 4.92
CA PHE A 208 12.55 -13.08 4.00
C PHE A 208 13.87 -13.69 4.50
N ALA A 209 14.14 -13.64 5.81
CA ALA A 209 15.36 -14.18 6.41
C ALA A 209 15.45 -15.72 6.43
N GLU A 210 14.41 -16.44 6.00
CA GLU A 210 14.45 -17.90 5.81
C GLU A 210 15.11 -18.30 4.47
N HIS A 211 15.33 -17.35 3.54
CA HIS A 211 15.84 -17.58 2.17
C HIS A 211 16.88 -16.51 1.77
N ASP A 212 17.63 -16.73 0.68
CA ASP A 212 18.38 -15.66 0.01
C ASP A 212 17.40 -14.67 -0.63
N VAL A 213 17.59 -13.36 -0.41
CA VAL A 213 16.77 -12.30 -1.01
C VAL A 213 17.62 -11.16 -1.60
N ASP A 214 18.93 -11.36 -1.78
CA ASP A 214 19.82 -10.34 -2.36
C ASP A 214 19.53 -10.14 -3.86
N HIS A 215 19.27 -11.23 -4.59
CA HIS A 215 18.87 -11.19 -6.00
C HIS A 215 17.86 -12.30 -6.36
N PRO A 216 16.58 -12.18 -5.93
CA PRO A 216 15.58 -13.20 -6.19
C PRO A 216 15.31 -13.36 -7.69
N GLY A 217 15.15 -14.61 -8.13
CA GLY A 217 14.68 -14.93 -9.49
C GLY A 217 13.22 -14.53 -9.70
N PHE A 218 12.79 -14.38 -10.95
CA PHE A 218 11.38 -14.19 -11.26
C PHE A 218 10.64 -15.54 -11.38
N PRO A 219 9.32 -15.58 -11.11
CA PRO A 219 8.54 -16.81 -11.13
C PRO A 219 8.23 -17.31 -12.55
N ILE A 220 8.01 -18.62 -12.62
CA ILE A 220 7.61 -19.38 -13.81
C ILE A 220 6.44 -20.29 -13.42
N ALA A 221 5.39 -20.33 -14.24
CA ALA A 221 4.31 -21.30 -14.14
C ALA A 221 4.42 -22.34 -15.26
N GLU A 222 4.48 -23.62 -14.88
CA GLU A 222 4.26 -24.77 -15.76
C GLU A 222 2.77 -25.08 -15.79
N LEU A 223 2.04 -24.49 -16.73
CA LEU A 223 0.56 -24.54 -16.81
C LEU A 223 0.08 -25.80 -17.56
N HIS A 224 -0.88 -26.50 -16.99
CA HIS A 224 -1.51 -27.71 -17.53
C HIS A 224 -2.92 -27.43 -18.08
N ALA A 225 -3.45 -28.36 -18.88
CA ALA A 225 -4.71 -28.19 -19.61
C ALA A 225 -5.97 -28.20 -18.73
N ASP A 226 -5.84 -28.67 -17.48
CA ASP A 226 -6.87 -28.64 -16.43
C ASP A 226 -6.81 -27.34 -15.59
N GLY A 227 -5.95 -26.38 -15.96
CA GLY A 227 -5.67 -25.17 -15.19
C GLY A 227 -4.78 -25.37 -13.97
N SER A 228 -4.40 -26.62 -13.64
CA SER A 228 -3.38 -26.85 -12.62
C SER A 228 -2.02 -26.35 -13.10
N SER A 229 -1.14 -25.98 -12.17
CA SER A 229 0.19 -25.49 -12.52
C SER A 229 1.25 -25.93 -11.53
N VAL A 230 2.52 -25.89 -11.94
CA VAL A 230 3.66 -25.92 -11.00
C VAL A 230 4.40 -24.60 -11.08
N ILE A 231 4.48 -23.89 -9.96
CA ILE A 231 5.26 -22.66 -9.81
C ILE A 231 6.71 -23.06 -9.52
N THR A 232 7.65 -22.42 -10.21
CA THR A 232 9.09 -22.68 -10.14
C THR A 232 9.87 -21.39 -10.45
N LYS A 233 11.20 -21.40 -10.31
CA LYS A 233 12.10 -20.34 -10.84
C LYS A 233 13.27 -20.95 -11.63
N HIS A 234 14.02 -20.11 -12.34
CA HIS A 234 15.27 -20.54 -12.99
C HIS A 234 16.33 -20.93 -11.95
N PRO A 235 17.11 -22.00 -12.18
CA PRO A 235 18.14 -22.45 -11.25
C PRO A 235 19.28 -21.42 -11.11
N GLY A 236 19.94 -21.41 -9.95
CA GLY A 236 21.04 -20.48 -9.68
C GLY A 236 20.63 -19.03 -9.39
N THR A 237 19.32 -18.73 -9.42
CA THR A 237 18.77 -17.45 -8.94
C THR A 237 18.42 -17.53 -7.46
N GLY A 238 18.54 -16.41 -6.74
CA GLY A 238 18.16 -16.29 -5.34
C GLY A 238 16.65 -16.45 -5.11
N GLY A 239 16.22 -16.27 -3.86
CA GLY A 239 14.85 -16.53 -3.44
C GLY A 239 14.57 -18.03 -3.23
N ALA A 240 13.33 -18.34 -2.87
CA ALA A 240 12.80 -19.70 -2.90
C ALA A 240 11.32 -19.73 -3.34
N VAL A 241 10.90 -20.82 -3.99
CA VAL A 241 9.48 -21.08 -4.26
C VAL A 241 8.99 -22.17 -3.30
N THR A 242 8.27 -21.75 -2.28
CA THR A 242 7.70 -22.63 -1.24
C THR A 242 6.18 -22.47 -1.20
N VAL A 243 5.48 -23.41 -0.55
CA VAL A 243 4.02 -23.28 -0.36
C VAL A 243 3.70 -21.95 0.31
N GLU A 244 4.52 -21.48 1.24
CA GLU A 244 4.27 -20.20 1.92
C GLU A 244 4.56 -18.96 1.08
N THR A 245 5.55 -18.97 0.16
CA THR A 245 5.76 -17.83 -0.74
C THR A 245 4.65 -17.73 -1.80
N VAL A 246 4.14 -18.87 -2.27
CA VAL A 246 2.98 -18.95 -3.17
C VAL A 246 1.70 -18.54 -2.44
N THR A 247 1.43 -19.05 -1.22
CA THR A 247 0.28 -18.60 -0.41
C THR A 247 0.36 -17.11 -0.09
N ALA A 248 1.57 -16.59 0.18
CA ALA A 248 1.75 -15.15 0.37
C ALA A 248 1.31 -14.37 -0.86
N GLN A 249 1.76 -14.75 -2.05
CA GLN A 249 1.37 -14.09 -3.29
C GLN A 249 -0.15 -14.18 -3.55
N LEU A 250 -0.77 -15.34 -3.34
CA LEU A 250 -2.23 -15.53 -3.50
C LEU A 250 -3.12 -14.73 -2.55
N LEU A 251 -2.56 -14.08 -1.53
CA LEU A 251 -3.28 -13.28 -0.54
C LEU A 251 -2.94 -11.78 -0.66
N TYR A 252 -2.46 -11.38 -1.84
CA TYR A 252 -2.21 -10.00 -2.24
C TYR A 252 -3.37 -9.45 -3.06
N GLU A 253 -3.82 -8.19 -2.84
CA GLU A 253 -4.87 -7.50 -3.65
C GLU A 253 -6.18 -8.30 -3.90
N THR A 254 -6.35 -9.42 -3.20
CA THR A 254 -7.30 -10.47 -3.50
C THR A 254 -8.42 -10.40 -2.51
N GLY A 255 -9.40 -9.56 -2.80
CA GLY A 255 -10.43 -9.20 -1.86
C GLY A 255 -11.05 -10.36 -1.08
N GLY A 256 -11.68 -11.31 -1.78
CA GLY A 256 -12.61 -12.25 -1.18
C GLY A 256 -12.21 -13.72 -1.36
N PRO A 257 -13.17 -14.65 -1.22
CA PRO A 257 -12.98 -16.02 -1.71
C PRO A 257 -13.05 -16.01 -3.25
N ARG A 258 -13.73 -14.99 -3.79
CA ARG A 258 -13.92 -14.66 -5.18
C ARG A 258 -12.85 -13.64 -5.55
N TYR A 259 -11.85 -14.06 -6.31
CA TYR A 259 -10.94 -13.14 -6.98
C TYR A 259 -11.53 -12.78 -8.34
N LEU A 260 -11.92 -11.52 -8.49
CA LEU A 260 -12.73 -11.01 -9.59
C LEU A 260 -11.84 -10.66 -10.81
N GLY A 261 -11.71 -11.56 -11.79
CA GLY A 261 -11.05 -11.32 -13.08
C GLY A 261 -12.05 -11.09 -14.23
N PRO A 262 -11.71 -10.44 -15.36
CA PRO A 262 -12.68 -10.16 -16.43
C PRO A 262 -13.16 -11.41 -17.21
N ASP A 263 -12.47 -12.54 -17.07
CA ASP A 263 -12.79 -13.80 -17.75
C ASP A 263 -13.39 -14.85 -16.78
N VAL A 264 -13.03 -14.81 -15.49
CA VAL A 264 -13.44 -15.81 -14.47
C VAL A 264 -13.34 -15.26 -13.03
N THR A 265 -14.25 -15.64 -12.12
CA THR A 265 -14.02 -15.50 -10.66
C THR A 265 -13.22 -16.72 -10.27
N ALA A 266 -11.97 -16.55 -9.85
CA ALA A 266 -11.26 -17.65 -9.21
C ALA A 266 -11.76 -17.79 -7.77
N ARG A 267 -12.21 -18.99 -7.38
CA ARG A 267 -12.57 -19.33 -6.00
C ARG A 267 -11.29 -19.70 -5.24
N LEU A 268 -10.58 -18.71 -4.72
CA LEU A 268 -9.36 -18.85 -3.91
C LEU A 268 -9.54 -19.82 -2.74
N ASP A 269 -10.75 -19.91 -2.19
CA ASP A 269 -11.11 -20.86 -1.14
C ASP A 269 -11.01 -22.35 -1.54
N THR A 270 -10.89 -22.64 -2.83
CA THR A 270 -10.76 -24.00 -3.41
C THR A 270 -9.34 -24.35 -3.85
N VAL A 271 -8.43 -23.37 -3.91
CA VAL A 271 -7.04 -23.59 -4.32
C VAL A 271 -6.32 -24.50 -3.32
N THR A 272 -5.73 -25.57 -3.81
CA THR A 272 -4.88 -26.50 -3.04
C THR A 272 -3.41 -26.32 -3.47
N LEU A 273 -2.51 -26.26 -2.49
CA LEU A 273 -1.07 -26.08 -2.71
C LEU A 273 -0.28 -27.28 -2.16
N THR A 274 0.55 -27.89 -3.02
CA THR A 274 1.35 -29.08 -2.68
C THR A 274 2.81 -28.87 -3.09
N ALA A 275 3.76 -29.01 -2.16
CA ALA A 275 5.18 -28.98 -2.48
C ALA A 275 5.58 -30.20 -3.34
N GLN A 276 6.37 -29.98 -4.39
CA GLN A 276 6.85 -31.02 -5.32
C GLN A 276 8.39 -31.08 -5.40
N GLY A 277 9.08 -30.55 -4.39
CA GLY A 277 10.54 -30.53 -4.27
C GLY A 277 11.07 -29.13 -3.97
N THR A 278 12.39 -28.96 -4.04
CA THR A 278 13.04 -27.65 -3.95
C THR A 278 12.54 -26.73 -5.06
N ASP A 279 12.20 -25.48 -4.71
CA ASP A 279 11.70 -24.45 -5.63
C ASP A 279 10.50 -24.88 -6.50
N ARG A 280 9.67 -25.83 -6.07
CA ARG A 280 8.52 -26.33 -6.86
C ARG A 280 7.26 -26.53 -6.04
N VAL A 281 6.20 -25.81 -6.40
CA VAL A 281 4.88 -25.87 -5.75
C VAL A 281 3.80 -26.11 -6.79
N ARG A 282 3.06 -27.21 -6.66
CA ARG A 282 1.87 -27.47 -7.46
C ARG A 282 0.67 -26.71 -6.90
N ILE A 283 -0.09 -26.11 -7.81
CA ILE A 283 -1.42 -25.51 -7.59
C ILE A 283 -2.45 -26.38 -8.31
N ASP A 284 -3.45 -26.87 -7.59
CA ASP A 284 -4.63 -27.55 -8.17
C ASP A 284 -5.91 -27.32 -7.32
N GLY A 285 -6.99 -28.05 -7.61
CA GLY A 285 -8.29 -27.93 -6.93
C GLY A 285 -9.09 -26.66 -7.24
N VAL A 286 -8.50 -25.71 -7.97
CA VAL A 286 -9.07 -24.38 -8.25
C VAL A 286 -10.40 -24.48 -8.99
N ARG A 287 -11.43 -23.83 -8.45
CA ARG A 287 -12.76 -23.73 -9.04
C ARG A 287 -13.01 -22.34 -9.62
N GLY A 288 -13.76 -22.29 -10.71
CA GLY A 288 -14.26 -21.06 -11.30
C GLY A 288 -15.72 -20.78 -10.95
N GLU A 289 -16.04 -19.50 -10.83
CA GLU A 289 -17.39 -18.95 -10.85
C GLU A 289 -17.46 -17.84 -11.91
N ALA A 290 -18.66 -17.28 -12.12
CA ALA A 290 -18.81 -16.02 -12.85
C ALA A 290 -18.19 -14.80 -12.08
N PRO A 291 -17.70 -13.72 -12.76
CA PRO A 291 -16.57 -12.82 -12.32
C PRO A 291 -16.78 -11.43 -11.59
N PRO A 292 -16.49 -10.18 -12.09
CA PRO A 292 -17.20 -8.88 -11.80
C PRO A 292 -17.98 -8.20 -12.99
N PRO A 293 -19.34 -7.96 -13.05
CA PRO A 293 -20.14 -7.68 -14.28
C PRO A 293 -19.79 -6.36 -14.95
N THR A 294 -18.98 -5.65 -14.22
CA THR A 294 -18.43 -4.35 -14.33
C THR A 294 -16.93 -4.54 -14.47
N LEU A 295 -16.36 -3.98 -15.53
CA LEU A 295 -14.92 -3.83 -15.60
C LEU A 295 -14.54 -2.80 -14.52
N LYS A 296 -13.45 -3.06 -13.80
CA LYS A 296 -12.72 -1.98 -13.13
C LYS A 296 -12.32 -1.00 -14.22
N VAL A 297 -12.74 0.25 -14.13
CA VAL A 297 -12.31 1.34 -15.00
C VAL A 297 -11.56 2.35 -14.16
N GLY A 298 -10.28 2.56 -14.51
CA GLY A 298 -9.44 3.58 -13.88
C GLY A 298 -9.61 4.93 -14.56
N LEU A 299 -10.38 5.83 -13.95
CA LEU A 299 -10.49 7.23 -14.39
C LEU A 299 -9.38 8.06 -13.74
N ASN A 300 -8.48 8.62 -14.55
CA ASN A 300 -7.39 9.49 -14.07
C ASN A 300 -7.71 10.95 -14.43
N ARG A 301 -8.15 11.74 -13.45
CA ARG A 301 -8.32 13.20 -13.60
C ARG A 301 -7.10 13.96 -13.10
N LEU A 302 -6.97 15.21 -13.54
CA LEU A 302 -6.19 16.19 -12.79
C LEU A 302 -6.97 16.57 -11.51
N GLY A 303 -6.37 16.39 -10.33
CA GLY A 303 -6.97 16.77 -9.06
C GLY A 303 -6.92 18.27 -8.76
N GLY A 304 -6.20 19.03 -9.60
CA GLY A 304 -5.69 20.36 -9.27
C GLY A 304 -4.31 20.25 -8.63
N TYR A 305 -4.03 21.17 -7.71
CA TYR A 305 -2.76 21.28 -7.01
C TYR A 305 -2.90 20.78 -5.56
N ARG A 306 -1.88 20.07 -5.09
CA ARG A 306 -1.72 19.59 -3.72
C ARG A 306 -0.43 20.15 -3.15
N ASN A 307 -0.50 20.68 -1.93
CA ASN A 307 0.69 20.94 -1.12
C ASN A 307 0.55 20.23 0.23
N GLU A 308 1.67 19.93 0.86
CA GLU A 308 1.70 19.15 2.10
C GLU A 308 2.66 19.77 3.12
N LEU A 309 2.18 19.88 4.35
CA LEU A 309 2.89 20.48 5.47
C LEU A 309 2.76 19.54 6.67
N VAL A 310 3.88 18.96 7.10
CA VAL A 310 3.93 18.11 8.28
C VAL A 310 4.35 18.97 9.48
N PHE A 311 3.37 19.37 10.27
CA PHE A 311 3.58 20.00 11.57
C PHE A 311 3.93 18.92 12.58
N VAL A 312 5.08 19.06 13.23
CA VAL A 312 5.55 18.05 14.17
C VAL A 312 5.10 18.41 15.59
N LEU A 313 3.96 17.87 16.01
CA LEU A 313 3.42 18.08 17.35
C LEU A 313 4.11 17.12 18.33
N THR A 314 5.36 17.41 18.63
CA THR A 314 6.07 16.71 19.69
C THR A 314 5.45 17.01 21.05
N GLY A 315 5.47 16.03 21.95
CA GLY A 315 5.17 16.26 23.35
C GLY A 315 3.73 16.01 23.80
N LEU A 316 3.31 16.76 24.81
CA LEU A 316 1.97 16.65 25.38
C LEU A 316 0.93 17.47 24.63
N ASP A 317 -0.31 17.36 25.11
CA ASP A 317 -1.40 18.24 24.71
C ASP A 317 -1.61 18.21 23.19
N VAL A 318 -1.27 17.08 22.54
CA VAL A 318 -1.26 16.91 21.08
C VAL A 318 -2.58 17.32 20.48
N ASP A 319 -3.70 16.85 21.04
CA ASP A 319 -5.06 17.24 20.64
C ASP A 319 -5.29 18.76 20.73
N ALA A 320 -4.73 19.43 21.74
CA ALA A 320 -4.85 20.87 21.94
C ALA A 320 -3.89 21.69 21.07
N LYS A 321 -2.67 21.18 20.79
CA LYS A 321 -1.70 21.74 19.83
C LYS A 321 -2.20 21.61 18.40
N SER A 322 -2.75 20.44 18.07
CA SER A 322 -3.42 20.12 16.81
C SER A 322 -4.58 21.07 16.61
N ALA A 323 -5.50 21.16 17.57
CA ALA A 323 -6.59 22.12 17.52
C ALA A 323 -6.11 23.60 17.53
N LEU A 324 -4.94 23.92 18.12
CA LEU A 324 -4.37 25.27 18.10
C LEU A 324 -3.85 25.66 16.71
N VAL A 325 -2.97 24.85 16.11
CA VAL A 325 -2.42 25.13 14.77
C VAL A 325 -3.52 25.06 13.71
N GLN A 326 -4.48 24.14 13.83
CA GLN A 326 -5.68 24.11 13.00
C GLN A 326 -6.48 25.42 13.13
N ARG A 327 -6.82 25.88 14.34
CA ARG A 327 -7.54 27.17 14.54
C ARG A 327 -6.75 28.38 14.02
N GLN A 328 -5.43 28.39 14.19
CA GLN A 328 -4.58 29.50 13.75
C GLN A 328 -4.48 29.54 12.22
N LEU A 329 -4.15 28.43 11.58
CA LEU A 329 -4.02 28.35 10.13
C LEU A 329 -5.38 28.58 9.44
N ASN A 330 -6.46 27.96 9.94
CA ASN A 330 -7.81 28.19 9.42
C ASN A 330 -8.24 29.67 9.54
N ARG A 331 -7.73 30.43 10.53
CA ARG A 331 -8.00 31.88 10.64
C ARG A 331 -7.27 32.68 9.57
N VAL A 332 -6.01 32.35 9.27
CA VAL A 332 -5.25 33.03 8.21
C VAL A 332 -5.82 32.69 6.82
N LEU A 333 -6.20 31.43 6.61
CA LEU A 333 -6.81 30.96 5.36
C LEU A 333 -8.28 31.39 5.20
N ALA A 334 -8.95 31.91 6.22
CA ALA A 334 -10.39 32.23 6.17
C ALA A 334 -10.77 33.28 5.11
N ALA A 335 -9.82 34.13 4.69
CA ALA A 335 -10.04 35.13 3.65
C ALA A 335 -10.07 34.53 2.23
N ASP A 336 -9.35 33.43 1.99
CA ASP A 336 -9.36 32.70 0.72
C ASP A 336 -9.02 31.21 0.93
N PRO A 337 -9.98 30.40 1.42
CA PRO A 337 -9.70 29.03 1.85
C PRO A 337 -9.47 28.08 0.67
N PRO A 338 -8.48 27.17 0.74
CA PRO A 338 -8.34 26.05 -0.20
C PRO A 338 -9.55 25.10 -0.15
N ALA A 339 -9.96 24.60 -1.32
CA ALA A 339 -11.15 23.77 -1.50
C ALA A 339 -11.20 22.51 -0.62
N ALA A 340 -10.05 21.92 -0.27
CA ALA A 340 -9.98 20.91 0.78
C ALA A 340 -8.71 21.03 1.63
N LEU A 341 -8.89 20.99 2.95
CA LEU A 341 -7.82 20.87 3.95
C LEU A 341 -8.04 19.56 4.71
N ARG A 342 -7.22 18.53 4.46
CA ARG A 342 -7.26 17.29 5.23
C ARG A 342 -6.10 17.25 6.22
N TRP A 343 -6.45 17.30 7.50
CA TRP A 343 -5.53 17.04 8.59
C TRP A 343 -5.50 15.53 8.85
N THR A 344 -4.31 14.94 8.86
CA THR A 344 -4.06 13.56 9.27
C THR A 344 -2.99 13.55 10.34
N GLU A 345 -3.18 12.73 11.36
CA GLU A 345 -2.38 12.81 12.58
C GLU A 345 -1.74 11.45 12.86
N THR A 346 -0.52 11.25 12.36
CA THR A 346 0.23 10.01 12.57
C THR A 346 0.87 10.05 13.95
N ARG A 347 0.23 9.32 14.89
CA ARG A 347 0.69 9.19 16.27
C ARG A 347 1.81 8.17 16.41
N THR A 348 3.05 8.59 16.16
CA THR A 348 4.25 7.85 16.60
C THR A 348 4.50 8.04 18.10
N GLN A 349 4.05 9.16 18.69
CA GLN A 349 4.17 9.41 20.13
C GLN A 349 3.46 8.33 20.95
N HIS A 350 4.28 7.67 21.77
CA HIS A 350 3.90 6.55 22.59
C HIS A 350 4.53 6.74 23.99
N PRO A 351 4.16 5.93 24.99
CA PRO A 351 4.89 5.81 26.24
C PRO A 351 6.41 5.91 26.10
N ASP A 352 7.03 6.84 26.84
CA ASP A 352 8.47 6.80 27.12
C ASP A 352 9.36 6.67 25.86
N ALA A 353 8.98 7.35 24.79
CA ALA A 353 9.54 7.15 23.46
C ALA A 353 11.04 7.51 23.34
N ASP A 354 11.79 6.56 22.80
CA ASP A 354 13.25 6.50 22.70
C ASP A 354 13.89 7.43 21.65
N THR A 355 13.12 7.96 20.70
CA THR A 355 13.58 9.03 19.79
C THR A 355 12.59 10.19 19.74
N GLU A 356 13.06 11.37 19.35
CA GLU A 356 12.27 12.60 19.17
C GLU A 356 11.12 12.39 18.18
N GLU A 357 11.41 11.73 17.06
CA GLU A 357 10.43 11.32 16.05
C GLU A 357 9.38 10.35 16.63
N ARG A 358 9.80 9.39 17.45
CA ARG A 358 8.89 8.45 18.11
C ARG A 358 8.17 9.03 19.33
N ALA A 359 8.53 10.23 19.78
CA ALA A 359 7.79 11.05 20.74
C ALA A 359 6.95 12.15 20.06
N SER A 360 7.01 12.22 18.74
CA SER A 360 6.34 13.22 17.93
C SER A 360 5.00 12.76 17.42
N THR A 361 4.16 13.72 17.04
CA THR A 361 2.97 13.44 16.24
C THR A 361 3.13 14.15 14.92
N LEU A 362 3.09 13.41 13.81
CA LEU A 362 3.12 14.04 12.49
C LEU A 362 1.70 14.49 12.15
N LEU A 363 1.37 15.74 12.48
CA LEU A 363 0.15 16.39 12.01
C LEU A 363 0.40 16.88 10.58
N ARG A 364 0.12 16.00 9.63
CA ARG A 364 0.20 16.24 8.19
C ARG A 364 -1.07 16.94 7.73
N LEU A 365 -0.94 18.21 7.37
CA LEU A 365 -1.91 18.90 6.53
C LEU A 365 -1.61 18.57 5.06
N THR A 366 -2.54 17.87 4.42
CA THR A 366 -2.62 17.80 2.96
C THR A 366 -3.67 18.80 2.50
N ALA A 367 -3.25 19.87 1.82
CA ALA A 367 -4.13 20.87 1.24
C ALA A 367 -4.29 20.66 -0.27
N ARG A 368 -5.49 20.88 -0.80
CA ARG A 368 -5.84 20.69 -2.22
C ARG A 368 -6.72 21.82 -2.73
N ASP A 369 -6.43 22.31 -3.93
CA ASP A 369 -7.27 23.28 -4.64
C ASP A 369 -7.06 23.19 -6.17
N PRO A 370 -8.10 23.41 -7.01
CA PRO A 370 -7.93 23.58 -8.44
C PRO A 370 -7.00 24.75 -8.84
N GLN A 371 -6.82 25.75 -7.98
CA GLN A 371 -6.03 26.96 -8.22
C GLN A 371 -4.71 26.94 -7.42
N GLU A 372 -3.58 26.93 -8.13
CA GLU A 372 -2.23 26.77 -7.55
C GLU A 372 -1.92 27.75 -6.40
N HIS A 373 -2.36 29.00 -6.51
CA HIS A 373 -2.01 30.05 -5.55
C HIS A 373 -2.51 29.77 -4.13
N LYS A 374 -3.69 29.13 -3.96
CA LYS A 374 -4.29 28.86 -2.65
C LYS A 374 -3.53 27.83 -1.84
N VAL A 375 -2.98 26.82 -2.50
CA VAL A 375 -2.08 25.81 -1.90
C VAL A 375 -0.59 26.18 -2.05
N GLY A 376 -0.29 27.33 -2.65
CA GLY A 376 1.07 27.77 -2.96
C GLY A 376 1.70 28.58 -1.84
N ARG A 377 2.18 29.78 -2.18
CA ARG A 377 2.92 30.66 -1.25
C ARG A 377 2.06 31.15 -0.08
N ALA A 378 0.75 31.36 -0.29
CA ALA A 378 -0.14 31.84 0.78
C ALA A 378 -0.25 30.83 1.94
N LEU A 379 -0.59 29.57 1.63
CA LEU A 379 -0.65 28.48 2.60
C LEU A 379 0.68 28.25 3.32
N THR A 380 1.78 28.22 2.58
CA THR A 380 3.10 27.93 3.13
C THR A 380 3.68 29.07 3.96
N ALA A 381 3.46 30.33 3.56
CA ALA A 381 3.80 31.49 4.38
C ALA A 381 2.97 31.50 5.68
N ALA A 382 1.65 31.31 5.59
CA ALA A 382 0.76 31.21 6.74
C ALA A 382 1.20 30.12 7.74
N ALA A 383 1.73 28.99 7.25
CA ALA A 383 2.28 27.94 8.11
C ALA A 383 3.61 28.32 8.76
N VAL A 384 4.53 28.98 8.03
CA VAL A 384 5.85 29.40 8.54
C VAL A 384 5.74 30.58 9.51
N GLU A 385 4.82 31.51 9.30
CA GLU A 385 4.59 32.66 10.17
C GLU A 385 4.08 32.24 11.57
N LEU A 386 3.40 31.09 11.66
CA LEU A 386 3.06 30.47 12.95
C LEU A 386 4.28 29.87 13.68
N GLY A 387 5.45 29.78 13.05
CA GLY A 387 6.64 29.13 13.61
C GLY A 387 7.24 29.78 14.87
N LEU A 388 6.82 31.01 15.20
CA LEU A 388 7.15 31.69 16.48
C LEU A 388 5.91 32.06 17.32
N ALA A 389 4.69 31.90 16.77
CA ALA A 389 3.42 32.30 17.38
C ALA A 389 2.44 31.12 17.64
N GLY A 390 2.86 29.90 17.29
CA GLY A 390 2.04 28.69 17.29
C GLY A 390 2.14 27.88 18.59
N TYR A 391 2.19 26.55 18.44
CA TYR A 391 2.36 25.61 19.54
C TYR A 391 3.83 25.54 20.01
N PRO A 392 4.10 25.27 21.30
CA PRO A 392 5.46 24.97 21.74
C PRO A 392 5.93 23.66 21.08
N GLY A 393 7.19 23.61 20.65
CA GLY A 393 7.74 22.50 19.87
C GLY A 393 7.76 22.71 18.36
N PHE A 394 7.22 23.83 17.84
CA PHE A 394 7.04 24.03 16.39
C PHE A 394 8.33 23.82 15.58
N HIS A 395 8.29 22.81 14.73
CA HIS A 395 9.10 22.67 13.53
C HIS A 395 8.30 21.94 12.43
N LEU A 396 8.86 21.90 11.24
CA LEU A 396 8.34 21.17 10.07
C LEU A 396 9.39 20.17 9.61
N THR A 397 8.97 19.01 9.09
CA THR A 397 9.93 17.98 8.60
C THR A 397 10.67 18.39 7.32
N ALA A 398 10.27 19.48 6.67
CA ALA A 398 10.90 20.01 5.46
C ALA A 398 10.62 21.52 5.30
N PRO A 399 11.47 22.27 4.57
CA PRO A 399 11.15 23.62 4.12
C PRO A 399 9.91 23.66 3.19
N PRO A 400 9.24 24.82 3.06
CA PRO A 400 8.13 25.03 2.12
C PRO A 400 8.39 24.52 0.69
N ALA A 401 7.63 23.51 0.28
CA ALA A 401 7.61 23.01 -1.08
C ALA A 401 6.73 23.88 -2.01
N ARG A 402 7.06 23.88 -3.31
CA ARG A 402 6.12 24.35 -4.34
C ARG A 402 4.94 23.36 -4.44
N PRO A 403 3.72 23.84 -4.70
CA PRO A 403 2.56 22.96 -4.87
C PRO A 403 2.77 22.01 -6.06
N SER A 404 2.33 20.77 -5.89
CA SER A 404 2.46 19.69 -6.87
C SER A 404 1.12 19.41 -7.56
N PRO A 405 1.05 19.28 -8.89
CA PRO A 405 -0.15 18.78 -9.54
C PRO A 405 -0.32 17.29 -9.18
N TYR A 406 -1.48 16.93 -8.63
CA TYR A 406 -1.81 15.53 -8.29
C TYR A 406 -2.87 14.99 -9.25
N GLY A 407 -2.83 13.69 -9.51
CA GLY A 407 -3.94 13.00 -10.18
C GLY A 407 -4.97 12.54 -9.16
N VAL A 408 -6.23 12.48 -9.57
CA VAL A 408 -7.26 11.71 -8.85
C VAL A 408 -7.57 10.50 -9.71
N PHE A 409 -7.26 9.33 -9.17
CA PHE A 409 -7.70 8.05 -9.73
C PHE A 409 -9.03 7.73 -9.06
N GLU A 410 -10.12 7.69 -9.83
CA GLU A 410 -11.37 7.08 -9.40
C GLU A 410 -11.42 5.67 -9.99
N SER A 411 -11.67 4.67 -9.16
CA SER A 411 -12.16 3.37 -9.65
C SER A 411 -13.65 3.49 -9.90
N ARG A 412 -14.08 3.37 -11.15
CA ARG A 412 -15.49 3.19 -11.50
C ARG A 412 -15.73 1.76 -11.95
N GLU A 413 -16.93 1.28 -11.69
CA GLU A 413 -17.45 0.04 -12.24
C GLU A 413 -18.30 0.40 -13.46
N LEU A 414 -17.85 -0.02 -14.66
CA LEU A 414 -18.63 0.11 -15.91
C LEU A 414 -19.06 -1.27 -16.35
N ASN A 415 -20.34 -1.49 -16.64
CA ASN A 415 -20.83 -2.77 -17.19
C ASN A 415 -19.92 -3.19 -18.37
N GLN A 416 -19.32 -4.37 -18.25
CA GLN A 416 -18.26 -4.82 -19.16
C GLN A 416 -18.67 -4.76 -20.65
N LYS A 417 -19.97 -4.93 -20.94
CA LYS A 417 -20.55 -4.90 -22.29
C LYS A 417 -20.46 -3.53 -22.97
N ALA A 418 -20.14 -2.46 -22.24
CA ALA A 418 -19.99 -1.12 -22.79
C ALA A 418 -18.58 -0.82 -23.32
N VAL A 419 -17.67 -1.81 -23.28
CA VAL A 419 -16.24 -1.66 -23.59
C VAL A 419 -15.87 -2.52 -24.80
N ASP A 420 -15.33 -1.89 -25.85
CA ASP A 420 -15.11 -2.50 -27.17
C ASP A 420 -13.81 -3.32 -27.23
N HIS A 421 -13.63 -4.27 -26.31
CA HIS A 421 -12.45 -5.12 -26.21
C HIS A 421 -12.14 -5.79 -27.55
N THR A 422 -11.02 -5.39 -28.18
CA THR A 422 -10.65 -5.77 -29.55
C THR A 422 -9.20 -6.23 -29.63
N ALA A 423 -8.97 -7.42 -30.18
CA ALA A 423 -7.67 -7.94 -30.58
C ALA A 423 -7.34 -7.56 -32.03
N HIS A 424 -6.19 -6.95 -32.25
CA HIS A 424 -5.61 -6.69 -33.57
C HIS A 424 -4.54 -7.74 -33.85
N LEU A 425 -4.87 -8.67 -34.72
CA LEU A 425 -4.00 -9.78 -35.12
C LEU A 425 -2.73 -9.24 -35.82
N PRO A 426 -1.63 -10.02 -35.92
CA PRO A 426 -0.40 -9.58 -36.59
C PRO A 426 -0.57 -9.17 -38.05
N THR A 427 -1.65 -9.59 -38.70
CA THR A 427 -2.10 -9.20 -40.05
C THR A 427 -2.71 -7.78 -40.12
N GLY A 428 -2.97 -7.15 -38.98
CA GLY A 428 -3.75 -5.91 -38.88
C GLY A 428 -5.28 -6.12 -38.82
N THR A 429 -5.75 -7.35 -38.69
CA THR A 429 -7.20 -7.68 -38.63
C THR A 429 -7.75 -7.52 -37.21
N PRO A 430 -8.85 -6.78 -36.97
CA PRO A 430 -9.49 -6.64 -35.65
C PRO A 430 -10.53 -7.74 -35.33
N VAL A 431 -10.66 -8.14 -34.06
CA VAL A 431 -11.56 -9.20 -33.52
C VAL A 431 -12.09 -8.86 -32.10
N PRO A 432 -13.41 -8.90 -31.80
CA PRO A 432 -14.01 -8.45 -30.50
C PRO A 432 -14.25 -9.55 -29.40
N VAL A 433 -14.55 -9.17 -28.12
CA VAL A 433 -14.54 -10.05 -26.89
C VAL A 433 -15.63 -9.73 -25.76
N PRO A 434 -16.23 -10.68 -24.94
CA PRO A 434 -17.40 -10.51 -23.97
C PRO A 434 -17.32 -10.92 -22.40
N PRO A 435 -18.36 -10.77 -21.45
CA PRO A 435 -18.17 -10.61 -19.91
C PRO A 435 -19.16 -10.93 -18.55
N PRO A 436 -18.72 -10.81 -17.18
CA PRO A 436 -18.98 -11.14 -15.56
C PRO A 436 -19.89 -10.83 -14.08
N ALA A 437 -19.42 -10.86 -12.67
CA ALA A 437 -19.94 -10.84 -11.06
C ALA A 437 -19.44 -10.01 -9.54
N ALA A 438 -18.97 -10.39 -8.21
CA ALA A 438 -18.77 -9.48 -6.82
C ALA A 438 -18.04 -9.79 -5.27
N THR A 439 -17.73 -8.87 -4.16
CA THR A 439 -16.98 -8.96 -2.67
C THR A 439 -17.02 -7.86 -1.32
N LEU A 440 -16.23 -7.84 -0.06
CA LEU A 440 -16.10 -6.83 1.27
C LEU A 440 -15.19 -6.98 2.79
N HIS A 441 -14.91 -6.07 3.95
CA HIS A 441 -13.89 -6.10 5.30
C HIS A 441 -13.46 -4.93 6.55
N ARG A 442 -12.91 -5.14 7.90
CA ARG A 442 -11.81 -4.44 8.96
C ARG A 442 -11.93 -3.77 10.56
N GLN A 443 -10.99 -3.68 11.68
CA GLN A 443 -10.56 -2.49 12.77
C GLN A 443 -10.45 -2.20 14.50
N LEU A 444 -9.31 -1.86 15.37
CA LEU A 444 -8.91 -1.44 16.94
C LEU A 444 -8.94 0.09 17.67
N PRO A 445 -8.35 0.56 18.91
CA PRO A 445 -6.92 1.14 19.32
C PRO A 445 -6.06 1.02 20.76
N LEU A 446 -5.59 2.07 21.61
CA LEU A 446 -4.22 2.32 22.38
C LEU A 446 -3.93 3.10 23.86
N PRO A 447 -2.66 3.28 24.52
CA PRO A 447 -2.22 3.73 25.99
C PRO A 447 -0.89 4.66 26.42
N ALA A 448 -0.52 5.16 27.72
CA ALA A 448 0.84 5.84 28.25
C ALA A 448 1.21 6.43 29.81
N PRO A 449 2.54 6.65 30.34
CA PRO A 449 3.29 7.05 31.73
C PRO A 449 3.42 8.41 32.73
N GLU A 450 4.30 9.39 33.34
CA GLU A 450 5.67 10.20 33.54
C GLU A 450 6.21 10.83 34.96
N LEU A 451 7.41 11.55 35.06
CA LEU A 451 8.04 12.68 35.96
C LEU A 451 9.12 12.48 37.14
N PRO A 452 9.92 13.48 37.58
CA PRO A 452 11.23 13.37 38.34
C PRO A 452 11.43 13.07 39.91
N PRO A 453 12.01 13.94 40.83
CA PRO A 453 12.66 13.68 42.17
C PRO A 453 12.20 12.63 43.21
N PRO A 454 12.90 12.53 44.36
CA PRO A 454 12.23 12.28 45.63
C PRO A 454 11.54 13.57 46.12
N PRO A 455 10.18 13.57 46.23
CA PRO A 455 9.44 14.56 46.99
C PRO A 455 9.54 14.25 48.50
N GLU A 456 8.73 14.90 49.34
CA GLU A 456 8.34 14.32 50.63
C GLU A 456 7.88 12.86 50.40
N PRO A 457 8.47 11.85 51.07
CA PRO A 457 8.14 10.45 50.86
C PRO A 457 6.64 10.20 51.07
N GLY A 458 5.95 9.88 49.99
CA GLY A 458 4.50 9.82 49.93
C GLY A 458 4.02 9.18 48.63
N PRO A 459 2.69 9.06 48.42
CA PRO A 459 2.15 8.38 47.26
C PRO A 459 2.54 9.07 45.96
N THR A 460 3.23 8.32 45.09
CA THR A 460 3.53 8.73 43.72
C THR A 460 2.58 8.06 42.71
N ARG A 461 2.56 8.58 41.48
CA ARG A 461 1.73 8.18 40.34
C ARG A 461 2.41 8.63 39.04
N ARG A 462 2.86 7.66 38.25
CA ARG A 462 3.23 7.78 36.82
C ARG A 462 2.22 8.68 36.06
N ALA A 463 2.58 9.94 35.72
CA ALA A 463 1.76 10.92 34.95
C ALA A 463 2.61 11.95 34.11
N PRO A 464 2.16 12.54 32.98
CA PRO A 464 2.98 13.37 32.04
C PRO A 464 3.81 14.57 32.59
N LEU A 465 4.96 14.95 32.00
CA LEU A 465 5.87 16.01 32.52
C LEU A 465 5.30 17.39 32.36
N GLY A 466 4.73 17.60 31.18
CA GLY A 466 3.97 18.79 30.89
C GLY A 466 2.80 19.08 31.84
N LEU A 467 2.39 18.15 32.72
CA LEU A 467 1.35 18.41 33.72
C LEU A 467 1.79 19.34 34.84
N ILE A 468 3.07 19.37 35.24
CA ILE A 468 3.52 20.29 36.33
C ILE A 468 4.68 21.20 35.89
N ALA A 469 5.35 20.90 34.78
CA ALA A 469 6.39 21.74 34.20
C ALA A 469 6.10 22.18 32.74
N GLY A 470 6.50 23.40 32.40
CA GLY A 470 6.70 23.82 31.01
C GLY A 470 8.09 23.41 30.50
N ALA A 471 8.31 23.56 29.20
CA ALA A 471 9.63 23.40 28.58
C ALA A 471 9.69 24.19 27.26
N ARG A 472 10.91 24.44 26.78
CA ARG A 472 11.21 25.07 25.50
C ARG A 472 12.66 24.77 25.11
N SER A 473 12.90 24.53 23.83
CA SER A 473 14.23 24.25 23.30
C SER A 473 14.50 24.98 21.98
N GLY A 474 15.73 24.88 21.47
CA GLY A 474 16.13 25.42 20.18
C GLY A 474 17.64 25.32 19.92
N ASP A 475 18.04 25.64 18.68
CA ASP A 475 19.40 25.50 18.17
C ASP A 475 20.40 26.55 18.70
N LYS A 476 21.68 26.14 18.72
CA LYS A 476 22.88 26.94 19.02
C LYS A 476 24.02 26.50 18.09
N GLY A 477 23.80 26.59 16.77
CA GLY A 477 24.73 26.07 15.77
C GLY A 477 24.61 24.55 15.68
N GLY A 478 25.70 23.82 15.94
CA GLY A 478 25.68 22.36 16.07
C GLY A 478 25.10 21.84 17.40
N ASP A 479 24.94 22.70 18.39
CA ASP A 479 24.42 22.35 19.71
C ASP A 479 22.91 22.60 19.83
N ALA A 480 22.27 21.94 20.80
CA ALA A 480 20.89 22.20 21.18
C ALA A 480 20.76 22.69 22.63
N ASN A 481 19.85 23.62 22.88
CA ASN A 481 19.51 24.13 24.21
C ASN A 481 18.09 23.72 24.62
N LEU A 482 17.89 23.40 25.90
CA LEU A 482 16.69 22.70 26.41
C LEU A 482 16.31 23.20 27.81
N GLY A 483 15.42 24.18 27.92
CA GLY A 483 14.88 24.69 29.18
C GLY A 483 13.60 23.96 29.62
N VAL A 484 13.43 23.71 30.91
CA VAL A 484 12.29 23.00 31.53
C VAL A 484 11.97 23.67 32.87
N TRP A 485 10.72 24.02 33.20
CA TRP A 485 10.41 24.79 34.42
C TRP A 485 9.11 24.40 35.11
N ALA A 486 9.15 24.26 36.44
CA ALA A 486 7.97 24.01 37.27
C ALA A 486 7.21 25.30 37.59
N ARG A 487 5.93 25.16 37.93
CA ARG A 487 5.04 26.29 38.23
C ARG A 487 5.19 26.81 39.67
N ASP A 488 5.32 25.92 40.63
CA ASP A 488 5.40 26.23 42.06
C ASP A 488 6.64 25.60 42.73
N GLU A 489 6.86 25.93 44.00
CA GLU A 489 8.06 25.54 44.74
C GLU A 489 8.17 24.04 44.98
N ALA A 490 7.04 23.35 45.17
CA ALA A 490 7.02 21.92 45.38
C ALA A 490 7.12 21.18 44.04
N GLY A 491 6.48 21.73 42.99
CA GLY A 491 6.76 21.41 41.59
C GLY A 491 8.24 21.54 41.22
N TRP A 492 8.97 22.50 41.78
CA TRP A 492 10.41 22.69 41.55
C TRP A 492 11.30 21.77 42.38
N ARG A 493 10.95 21.53 43.65
CA ARG A 493 11.50 20.42 44.46
C ARG A 493 11.23 19.06 43.82
N TRP A 494 10.31 19.03 42.86
CA TRP A 494 10.05 17.91 41.98
C TRP A 494 10.34 18.17 40.49
N LEU A 495 11.11 19.23 40.22
CA LEU A 495 11.93 19.56 39.05
C LEU A 495 13.38 19.01 39.15
N ALA A 496 14.01 19.33 40.28
CA ALA A 496 15.46 19.57 40.37
C ALA A 496 16.39 18.33 40.45
N HIS A 497 15.86 17.13 40.72
CA HIS A 497 16.66 15.96 41.12
C HIS A 497 16.58 14.78 40.11
N THR A 498 15.53 13.95 40.01
CA THR A 498 15.59 12.70 39.20
C THR A 498 15.84 12.95 37.70
N LEU A 499 15.45 14.10 37.13
CA LEU A 499 15.73 14.48 35.74
C LEU A 499 17.15 15.07 35.67
N THR A 500 18.10 14.24 36.11
CA THR A 500 19.55 14.41 36.03
C THR A 500 20.04 14.40 34.58
N THR A 501 21.34 14.54 34.34
CA THR A 501 21.94 14.22 33.03
C THR A 501 21.78 12.75 32.68
N THR A 502 22.00 11.84 33.63
CA THR A 502 21.82 10.39 33.45
C THR A 502 20.39 10.06 33.05
N ARG A 503 19.41 10.60 33.79
CA ARG A 503 18.01 10.40 33.45
C ARG A 503 17.63 11.14 32.17
N LEU A 504 18.21 12.30 31.87
CA LEU A 504 17.98 12.92 30.56
C LEU A 504 18.48 12.03 29.42
N ARG A 505 19.57 11.27 29.58
CA ARG A 505 20.00 10.25 28.59
C ARG A 505 19.04 9.06 28.52
N GLU A 506 18.50 8.60 29.66
CA GLU A 506 17.46 7.55 29.70
C GLU A 506 16.11 8.02 29.10
N LEU A 507 15.84 9.33 29.14
CA LEU A 507 14.64 9.97 28.58
C LEU A 507 14.85 10.45 27.15
N LEU A 508 16.06 10.82 26.75
CA LEU A 508 16.40 11.26 25.39
C LEU A 508 17.59 10.40 24.89
N PRO A 509 17.39 9.10 24.56
CA PRO A 509 18.47 8.19 24.16
C PRO A 509 19.36 8.66 23.02
N GLU A 510 18.83 9.47 22.10
CA GLU A 510 19.61 10.10 21.01
C GLU A 510 20.66 11.11 21.51
N ALA A 511 20.61 11.50 22.78
CA ALA A 511 21.63 12.27 23.48
C ALA A 511 22.54 11.41 24.38
N GLY A 512 22.43 10.07 24.30
CA GLY A 512 23.06 9.12 25.21
C GLY A 512 24.59 9.28 25.32
N GLU A 513 25.28 9.30 24.19
CA GLU A 513 26.74 9.48 24.14
C GLU A 513 27.18 10.95 24.09
N LEU A 514 26.25 11.89 23.92
CA LEU A 514 26.57 13.32 23.81
C LEU A 514 26.99 13.91 25.16
N GLU A 515 27.80 14.97 25.11
CA GLU A 515 28.03 15.82 26.27
C GLU A 515 26.74 16.62 26.56
N ILE A 516 26.05 16.22 27.64
CA ILE A 516 24.88 16.93 28.16
C ILE A 516 25.28 17.72 29.39
N GLU A 517 25.35 19.04 29.25
CA GLU A 517 25.41 19.97 30.37
C GLU A 517 24.03 20.06 31.04
N ARG A 518 23.98 20.14 32.37
CA ARG A 518 22.75 20.37 33.14
C ARG A 518 22.89 21.57 34.05
N HIS A 519 22.08 22.57 33.75
CA HIS A 519 22.03 23.87 34.40
C HIS A 519 20.76 23.96 35.24
N LEU A 520 20.84 23.65 36.53
CA LEU A 520 19.74 23.96 37.44
C LEU A 520 19.61 25.48 37.57
N LEU A 521 18.39 25.99 37.41
CA LEU A 521 18.00 27.39 37.45
C LEU A 521 16.91 27.59 38.53
N PRO A 522 17.22 27.44 39.83
CA PRO A 522 16.21 27.42 40.91
C PRO A 522 15.31 28.65 40.96
N ASN A 523 15.86 29.82 40.66
CA ASN A 523 15.16 31.11 40.70
C ASN A 523 14.11 31.26 39.58
N LEU A 524 14.21 30.44 38.53
CA LEU A 524 13.19 30.29 37.49
C LEU A 524 12.37 29.00 37.67
N ARG A 525 12.55 28.29 38.79
CA ARG A 525 12.00 26.95 39.07
C ARG A 525 12.33 25.94 37.97
N ALA A 526 13.50 26.09 37.36
CA ALA A 526 13.82 25.47 36.08
C ALA A 526 15.07 24.60 36.12
N VAL A 527 15.14 23.63 35.21
CA VAL A 527 16.37 22.94 34.81
C VAL A 527 16.52 23.15 33.31
N ASN A 528 17.67 23.69 32.92
CA ASN A 528 18.07 23.83 31.53
C ASN A 528 19.17 22.81 31.20
N PHE A 529 19.30 22.45 29.94
CA PHE A 529 20.38 21.61 29.44
C PHE A 529 20.98 22.21 28.16
N THR A 530 22.22 21.81 27.89
CA THR A 530 22.89 22.01 26.60
C THR A 530 23.36 20.65 26.12
N LEU A 531 22.94 20.24 24.93
CA LEU A 531 23.32 18.97 24.31
C LEU A 531 24.30 19.29 23.18
N ARG A 532 25.59 19.00 23.41
CA ARG A 532 26.66 19.34 22.47
C ARG A 532 26.63 18.43 21.24
N GLY A 533 26.83 19.00 20.06
CA GLY A 533 26.91 18.28 18.78
C GLY A 533 25.62 17.61 18.30
N LEU A 534 24.48 17.79 18.98
CA LEU A 534 23.21 17.12 18.64
C LEU A 534 22.78 17.38 17.18
N LEU A 535 23.06 18.56 16.64
CA LEU A 535 22.68 18.97 15.28
C LEU A 535 23.84 18.83 14.27
N GLY A 536 24.95 18.17 14.62
CA GLY A 536 26.13 18.04 13.77
C GLY A 536 26.77 19.39 13.43
N GLU A 537 26.95 19.69 12.14
CA GLU A 537 27.40 21.02 11.68
C GLU A 537 26.28 22.11 11.77
N GLY A 538 25.09 21.75 12.26
CA GLY A 538 23.96 22.63 12.51
C GLY A 538 22.85 22.54 11.48
N VAL A 539 21.88 23.45 11.58
CA VAL A 539 20.58 23.41 10.86
C VAL A 539 20.68 23.12 9.36
N ALA A 540 21.71 23.64 8.68
CA ALA A 540 21.91 23.46 7.25
C ALA A 540 22.37 22.05 6.84
N ALA A 541 23.01 21.30 7.74
CA ALA A 541 23.49 19.94 7.51
C ALA A 541 22.41 18.86 7.74
N GLN A 542 21.25 19.23 8.30
CA GLN A 542 20.08 18.36 8.49
C GLN A 542 20.37 17.00 9.17
N ALA A 543 21.30 16.98 10.14
CA ALA A 543 21.74 15.76 10.82
C ALA A 543 20.66 15.07 11.69
N ARG A 544 19.47 15.68 11.84
CA ARG A 544 18.36 15.18 12.69
C ARG A 544 16.98 15.51 12.12
N PHE A 545 16.01 14.70 12.56
CA PHE A 545 14.57 14.85 12.33
C PHE A 545 14.01 16.23 12.74
N ASP A 546 14.40 16.76 13.91
CA ASP A 546 14.27 18.18 14.22
C ASP A 546 15.63 18.88 13.99
N PRO A 547 15.85 19.51 12.83
CA PRO A 547 17.10 20.19 12.53
C PRO A 547 17.29 21.50 13.31
N GLN A 548 16.35 21.90 14.17
CA GLN A 548 16.43 23.10 14.99
C GLN A 548 16.28 22.82 16.51
N ALA A 549 16.13 21.54 16.90
CA ALA A 549 15.89 21.11 18.28
C ALA A 549 14.81 21.92 19.04
N LYS A 550 13.80 22.44 18.35
CA LYS A 550 12.68 23.21 18.92
C LYS A 550 11.67 22.34 19.65
N ALA A 551 11.55 21.08 19.24
CA ALA A 551 10.69 20.05 19.81
C ALA A 551 11.28 19.35 21.03
N LEU A 552 12.60 19.32 21.19
CA LEU A 552 13.34 18.61 22.24
C LEU A 552 12.78 18.84 23.67
N GLY A 553 12.33 20.05 23.99
CA GLY A 553 11.65 20.36 25.25
C GLY A 553 10.27 19.76 25.39
N GLU A 554 9.52 19.68 24.30
CA GLU A 554 8.24 19.01 24.25
C GLU A 554 8.37 17.47 24.20
N TRP A 555 9.39 16.91 23.52
CA TRP A 555 9.75 15.49 23.62
C TRP A 555 9.95 15.14 25.08
N LEU A 556 10.78 15.92 25.78
CA LEU A 556 10.99 15.73 27.20
C LEU A 556 9.67 15.82 27.99
N ARG A 557 8.77 16.78 27.68
CA ARG A 557 7.44 16.87 28.33
C ARG A 557 6.56 15.62 28.12
N SER A 558 6.79 14.79 27.09
CA SER A 558 6.05 13.53 26.83
C SER A 558 6.80 12.22 27.07
N ARG A 559 8.09 12.28 27.42
CA ARG A 559 8.79 11.15 28.08
C ARG A 559 8.08 10.74 29.38
N ARG A 560 8.48 9.62 30.04
CA ARG A 560 7.82 9.14 31.27
C ARG A 560 8.73 8.50 32.46
N LEU A 561 8.25 8.49 33.76
CA LEU A 561 8.76 8.30 35.17
C LEU A 561 7.54 8.40 36.19
N ASP A 562 7.62 8.93 37.46
CA ASP A 562 6.58 8.79 38.55
C ASP A 562 6.28 9.99 39.56
N LEU A 563 5.16 10.76 39.48
CA LEU A 563 4.90 11.96 40.36
C LEU A 563 4.29 11.77 41.74
N PRO A 564 4.70 12.55 42.76
CA PRO A 564 3.89 12.78 43.95
C PRO A 564 2.48 13.29 43.61
N VAL A 565 1.50 12.71 44.29
CA VAL A 565 0.10 13.14 44.20
C VAL A 565 -0.09 14.61 44.62
N SER A 566 0.75 15.16 45.50
CA SER A 566 0.64 16.53 46.02
C SER A 566 0.91 17.65 45.00
N LEU A 567 1.48 17.34 43.83
CA LEU A 567 1.84 18.33 42.81
C LEU A 567 0.99 18.24 41.55
N LEU A 568 0.21 17.16 41.43
CA LEU A 568 -0.76 17.00 40.38
C LEU A 568 -1.88 18.04 40.59
N PRO A 569 -2.34 18.73 39.52
CA PRO A 569 -3.56 19.51 39.64
C PRO A 569 -4.71 18.59 40.08
N PRO A 570 -5.71 19.10 40.82
CA PRO A 570 -6.90 18.34 41.17
C PRO A 570 -7.50 17.74 39.90
N ALA A 571 -8.01 16.50 40.00
CA ALA A 571 -8.51 15.77 38.84
C ALA A 571 -9.48 16.67 38.05
N PRO A 572 -9.17 16.98 36.77
CA PRO A 572 -10.01 17.90 36.02
C PRO A 572 -11.42 17.30 35.94
N PRO A 573 -12.49 18.13 35.97
CA PRO A 573 -13.79 17.65 35.57
C PRO A 573 -13.63 16.98 34.19
N PRO A 574 -14.25 15.81 33.96
CA PRO A 574 -14.00 15.00 32.77
C PRO A 574 -14.11 15.91 31.55
N ALA A 575 -12.99 16.07 30.85
CA ALA A 575 -12.80 17.19 29.91
C ALA A 575 -14.03 17.27 29.01
N PRO A 576 -14.70 18.45 28.92
CA PRO A 576 -15.95 18.56 28.19
C PRO A 576 -15.66 18.00 26.81
N ARG A 577 -16.37 16.92 26.44
CA ARG A 577 -16.15 16.29 25.14
C ARG A 577 -16.40 17.38 24.13
N LEU A 578 -15.32 17.90 23.53
CA LEU A 578 -15.43 18.67 22.31
C LEU A 578 -16.31 17.81 21.42
N PRO A 579 -17.46 18.31 20.92
CA PRO A 579 -18.31 17.50 20.07
C PRO A 579 -17.39 16.98 18.97
N THR A 580 -17.22 15.67 18.93
CA THR A 580 -16.37 14.99 17.95
C THR A 580 -16.77 15.58 16.62
N THR A 581 -15.86 16.36 16.00
CA THR A 581 -16.22 17.14 14.82
C THR A 581 -16.82 16.15 13.85
N PRO A 582 -18.14 16.21 13.59
CA PRO A 582 -18.83 15.10 12.97
C PRO A 582 -18.11 14.87 11.64
N PRO A 583 -17.72 13.62 11.33
CA PRO A 583 -16.78 13.31 10.24
C PRO A 583 -17.20 14.14 9.04
N VAL A 584 -16.32 15.08 8.64
CA VAL A 584 -16.69 16.22 7.78
C VAL A 584 -17.54 15.66 6.65
N ARG A 585 -18.81 16.08 6.61
CA ARG A 585 -19.84 15.41 5.80
C ARG A 585 -19.22 15.07 4.45
N PRO A 586 -19.40 13.83 3.94
CA PRO A 586 -18.89 13.49 2.61
C PRO A 586 -19.29 14.61 1.66
N SER A 587 -18.32 15.05 0.85
CA SER A 587 -18.41 16.27 0.04
C SER A 587 -19.79 16.38 -0.62
N PRO A 588 -20.38 17.57 -0.82
CA PRO A 588 -21.70 17.70 -1.45
C PRO A 588 -21.80 17.08 -2.86
N TYR A 589 -20.69 16.63 -3.46
CA TYR A 589 -20.67 15.53 -4.44
C TYR A 589 -21.21 14.25 -3.77
N GLY A 590 -22.52 14.06 -3.88
CA GLY A 590 -23.28 13.12 -3.06
C GLY A 590 -22.75 11.69 -3.04
N VAL A 591 -23.19 10.94 -2.03
CA VAL A 591 -23.07 9.48 -2.02
C VAL A 591 -23.65 8.98 -3.34
N PHE A 592 -22.78 8.51 -4.24
CA PHE A 592 -23.20 7.71 -5.37
C PHE A 592 -23.74 6.41 -4.79
N GLU A 593 -25.06 6.34 -4.60
CA GLU A 593 -25.74 5.05 -4.56
C GLU A 593 -25.27 4.28 -5.79
N SER A 594 -24.69 3.10 -5.58
CA SER A 594 -24.30 2.19 -6.65
C SER A 594 -25.57 1.64 -7.29
N GLY A 595 -26.20 2.45 -8.14
CA GLY A 595 -27.43 2.11 -8.83
C GLY A 595 -27.21 0.88 -9.70
N GLU A 596 -27.63 -0.28 -9.21
CA GLU A 596 -27.59 -1.54 -9.95
C GLU A 596 -28.53 -1.44 -11.16
N LEU A 597 -27.99 -0.93 -12.27
CA LEU A 597 -28.70 -0.84 -13.54
C LEU A 597 -28.96 -2.25 -14.07
N ASN A 598 -30.12 -2.78 -13.69
CA ASN A 598 -30.72 -3.98 -14.24
C ASN A 598 -30.59 -3.96 -15.77
N GLN A 599 -29.98 -4.99 -16.35
CA GLN A 599 -29.70 -5.02 -17.79
C GLN A 599 -30.96 -4.86 -18.66
N LYS A 600 -32.17 -5.12 -18.12
CA LYS A 600 -33.46 -4.91 -18.81
C LYS A 600 -33.91 -3.44 -18.90
N ALA A 601 -33.24 -2.51 -18.20
CA ALA A 601 -33.51 -1.07 -18.23
C ALA A 601 -32.56 -0.28 -19.16
N VAL A 602 -31.64 -0.98 -19.83
CA VAL A 602 -30.75 -0.42 -20.87
C VAL A 602 -31.41 -0.65 -22.23
N ASP A 603 -31.33 0.33 -23.14
CA ASP A 603 -31.75 0.13 -24.54
C ASP A 603 -30.67 -0.63 -25.30
N HIS A 604 -31.05 -1.76 -25.92
CA HIS A 604 -30.15 -2.68 -26.60
C HIS A 604 -30.46 -2.63 -28.10
N THR A 605 -29.68 -1.85 -28.85
CA THR A 605 -29.84 -1.73 -30.30
C THR A 605 -28.51 -1.99 -31.00
N ALA A 606 -28.51 -2.95 -31.93
CA ALA A 606 -27.36 -3.26 -32.78
C ALA A 606 -27.55 -2.62 -34.17
N HIS A 607 -26.56 -1.88 -34.66
CA HIS A 607 -26.58 -1.33 -36.01
C HIS A 607 -26.00 -2.34 -37.00
N LEU A 608 -26.81 -2.77 -37.97
CA LEU A 608 -26.34 -3.65 -39.03
C LEU A 608 -25.45 -2.88 -40.05
N PRO A 609 -24.63 -3.57 -40.85
CA PRO A 609 -23.78 -2.93 -41.88
C PRO A 609 -24.53 -2.09 -42.92
N THR A 610 -25.86 -2.24 -43.03
CA THR A 610 -26.76 -1.39 -43.84
C THR A 610 -27.07 -0.02 -43.20
N GLY A 611 -26.51 0.27 -42.02
CA GLY A 611 -26.85 1.43 -41.18
C GLY A 611 -28.16 1.29 -40.40
N THR A 612 -28.92 0.21 -40.63
CA THR A 612 -30.23 -0.01 -40.01
C THR A 612 -30.07 -0.42 -38.54
N PRO A 613 -30.66 0.30 -37.58
CA PRO A 613 -30.72 -0.14 -36.18
C PRO A 613 -31.69 -1.31 -36.04
N VAL A 614 -31.30 -2.34 -35.29
CA VAL A 614 -32.11 -3.52 -34.97
C VAL A 614 -32.11 -3.72 -33.45
N PRO A 615 -33.28 -3.70 -32.78
CA PRO A 615 -33.37 -3.99 -31.35
C PRO A 615 -32.92 -5.43 -31.05
N VAL A 616 -32.08 -5.59 -30.02
CA VAL A 616 -31.60 -6.87 -29.51
C VAL A 616 -32.26 -7.12 -28.15
N PRO A 617 -33.02 -8.20 -27.94
CA PRO A 617 -33.65 -8.45 -26.65
C PRO A 617 -32.59 -8.71 -25.56
N PRO A 618 -32.74 -8.15 -24.33
CA PRO A 618 -31.84 -8.43 -23.22
C PRO A 618 -31.89 -9.91 -22.80
N PRO A 619 -30.87 -10.43 -22.11
CA PRO A 619 -30.82 -11.83 -21.68
C PRO A 619 -32.07 -12.26 -20.92
N ALA A 620 -32.76 -13.30 -21.41
CA ALA A 620 -34.03 -13.78 -20.86
C ALA A 620 -33.92 -14.13 -19.37
N ALA A 621 -32.83 -14.82 -19.00
CA ALA A 621 -32.40 -14.99 -17.62
C ALA A 621 -31.40 -13.89 -17.24
N THR A 622 -31.66 -13.22 -16.12
CA THR A 622 -30.72 -12.33 -15.43
C THR A 622 -30.70 -12.77 -13.98
N LEU A 623 -29.53 -12.86 -13.35
CA LEU A 623 -29.41 -13.37 -11.98
C LEU A 623 -29.83 -12.30 -10.97
N HIS A 624 -31.14 -12.06 -10.83
CA HIS A 624 -31.72 -11.03 -9.94
C HIS A 624 -31.53 -11.28 -8.43
N ARG A 625 -30.76 -12.31 -8.07
CA ARG A 625 -30.27 -12.61 -6.72
C ARG A 625 -29.09 -13.55 -6.86
N GLN A 626 -28.04 -13.36 -6.05
CA GLN A 626 -27.18 -14.49 -5.70
C GLN A 626 -28.07 -15.54 -5.00
N LEU A 627 -28.01 -16.80 -5.45
CA LEU A 627 -28.44 -17.90 -4.61
C LEU A 627 -27.52 -17.89 -3.38
N PRO A 628 -28.04 -17.97 -2.14
CA PRO A 628 -27.18 -18.10 -0.98
C PRO A 628 -26.36 -19.38 -1.14
N LEU A 629 -25.03 -19.26 -1.16
CA LEU A 629 -24.16 -20.42 -1.01
C LEU A 629 -24.57 -21.14 0.29
N PRO A 630 -24.58 -22.49 0.32
CA PRO A 630 -24.79 -23.21 1.56
C PRO A 630 -23.77 -22.71 2.59
N ALA A 631 -24.25 -22.37 3.80
CA ALA A 631 -23.39 -21.87 4.86
C ALA A 631 -22.33 -22.93 5.18
N MET A 632 -21.07 -22.62 4.87
CA MET A 632 -19.97 -23.55 5.08
C MET A 632 -19.78 -23.76 6.57
N GLU A 633 -20.11 -24.95 7.07
CA GLU A 633 -19.87 -25.31 8.46
C GLU A 633 -18.38 -25.24 8.76
N LEU A 634 -18.03 -24.61 9.88
CA LEU A 634 -16.66 -24.61 10.37
C LEU A 634 -16.30 -26.05 10.81
N PRO A 635 -15.10 -26.56 10.47
CA PRO A 635 -14.58 -27.77 11.12
C PRO A 635 -14.54 -27.53 12.65
N PRO A 636 -14.60 -28.56 13.51
CA PRO A 636 -14.58 -28.36 14.95
C PRO A 636 -13.34 -27.55 15.39
N PRO A 637 -13.49 -26.64 16.37
CA PRO A 637 -12.35 -25.89 16.91
C PRO A 637 -11.29 -26.84 17.49
N PRO A 638 -10.01 -26.45 17.52
CA PRO A 638 -8.97 -27.25 18.17
C PRO A 638 -9.29 -27.42 19.66
N GLU A 639 -8.88 -28.55 20.25
CA GLU A 639 -9.17 -28.82 21.66
C GLU A 639 -8.61 -27.72 22.59
N PRO A 640 -9.35 -27.37 23.66
CA PRO A 640 -8.93 -26.34 24.59
C PRO A 640 -7.67 -26.76 25.36
N GLY A 641 -6.56 -26.06 25.09
CA GLY A 641 -5.26 -26.31 25.71
C GLY A 641 -4.61 -25.03 26.23
N PRO A 642 -3.39 -25.13 26.81
CA PRO A 642 -2.66 -23.97 27.30
C PRO A 642 -2.34 -22.99 26.18
N THR A 643 -2.54 -21.70 26.43
CA THR A 643 -2.22 -20.60 25.51
C THR A 643 -1.05 -19.77 26.04
N ARG A 644 -0.34 -19.10 25.13
CA ARG A 644 0.73 -18.14 25.42
C ARG A 644 0.46 -16.85 24.64
N ARG A 645 0.51 -15.70 25.31
CA ARG A 645 0.39 -14.40 24.65
C ARG A 645 1.61 -14.15 23.76
N ALA A 646 1.41 -14.14 22.44
CA ALA A 646 2.47 -14.08 21.44
C ALA A 646 1.96 -13.47 20.12
N PRO A 647 2.83 -12.87 19.26
CA PRO A 647 2.40 -12.25 18.02
C PRO A 647 1.88 -13.30 17.03
N LEU A 648 0.73 -13.01 16.40
CA LEU A 648 0.08 -13.87 15.40
C LEU A 648 1.04 -14.30 14.28
N GLY A 649 2.01 -13.45 13.93
CA GLY A 649 3.04 -13.72 12.94
C GLY A 649 3.88 -14.98 13.16
N LEU A 650 3.92 -15.55 14.39
CA LEU A 650 4.61 -16.81 14.67
C LEU A 650 3.90 -18.06 14.13
N ILE A 651 2.58 -17.99 13.90
CA ILE A 651 1.76 -19.15 13.49
C ILE A 651 0.98 -18.90 12.20
N ALA A 652 0.91 -17.65 11.75
CA ALA A 652 0.20 -17.25 10.55
C ALA A 652 0.99 -16.21 9.72
N GLY A 653 0.97 -16.39 8.40
CA GLY A 653 1.33 -15.35 7.45
C GLY A 653 0.15 -14.42 7.17
N ALA A 654 0.41 -13.24 6.62
CA ALA A 654 -0.61 -12.31 6.16
C ALA A 654 -0.08 -11.42 5.03
N ARG A 655 -0.96 -10.96 4.14
CA ARG A 655 -0.63 -10.01 3.08
C ARG A 655 -1.85 -9.15 2.72
N SER A 656 -1.60 -8.00 2.11
CA SER A 656 -2.59 -6.97 1.84
C SER A 656 -2.20 -6.10 0.65
N GLY A 657 -3.18 -5.42 0.05
CA GLY A 657 -3.00 -4.52 -1.09
C GLY A 657 -4.29 -3.73 -1.36
N ASP A 658 -4.35 -2.94 -2.42
CA ASP A 658 -5.51 -2.11 -2.75
C ASP A 658 -6.49 -2.71 -3.77
N LYS A 659 -7.67 -2.07 -3.90
CA LYS A 659 -8.69 -2.39 -4.88
C LYS A 659 -9.45 -1.11 -5.28
N GLY A 660 -8.71 -0.05 -5.61
CA GLY A 660 -9.30 1.26 -5.93
C GLY A 660 -9.57 2.10 -4.67
N GLY A 661 -10.82 2.50 -4.43
CA GLY A 661 -11.25 3.11 -3.15
C GLY A 661 -11.32 2.08 -2.00
N ASP A 662 -11.31 0.82 -2.40
CA ASP A 662 -11.32 -0.39 -1.59
C ASP A 662 -9.91 -1.00 -1.50
N ALA A 663 -9.73 -2.11 -0.79
CA ALA A 663 -8.42 -2.76 -0.54
C ALA A 663 -8.57 -4.21 0.01
N ASN A 664 -7.57 -4.84 0.62
CA ASN A 664 -7.64 -6.27 1.02
C ASN A 664 -6.66 -6.67 2.15
N LEU A 665 -6.97 -7.74 2.89
CA LEU A 665 -6.11 -8.48 3.82
C LEU A 665 -6.44 -9.98 3.82
N GLY A 666 -5.52 -10.83 3.36
CA GLY A 666 -5.55 -12.28 3.56
C GLY A 666 -4.59 -12.74 4.65
N VAL A 667 -4.95 -13.80 5.38
CA VAL A 667 -4.18 -14.36 6.52
C VAL A 667 -4.24 -15.89 6.47
N TRP A 668 -3.10 -16.59 6.54
CA TRP A 668 -3.04 -18.05 6.38
C TRP A 668 -2.24 -18.75 7.49
N ALA A 669 -2.56 -20.01 7.76
CA ALA A 669 -1.82 -20.86 8.70
C ALA A 669 -0.93 -21.90 7.99
N ARG A 670 0.16 -22.31 8.65
CA ARG A 670 1.09 -23.34 8.15
C ARG A 670 0.42 -24.73 8.04
N ASP A 671 -0.38 -25.12 9.03
CA ASP A 671 -1.02 -26.44 9.13
C ASP A 671 -2.53 -26.38 9.42
N GLU A 672 -3.16 -27.56 9.41
CA GLU A 672 -4.60 -27.76 9.61
C GLU A 672 -5.09 -27.38 11.02
N ALA A 673 -4.28 -27.55 12.06
CA ALA A 673 -4.64 -27.16 13.43
C ALA A 673 -4.55 -25.63 13.58
N GLY A 674 -3.54 -25.01 12.97
CA GLY A 674 -3.43 -23.56 12.84
C GLY A 674 -4.59 -22.96 12.06
N TRP A 675 -5.01 -23.61 10.96
CA TRP A 675 -6.18 -23.22 10.18
C TRP A 675 -7.46 -23.21 11.04
N ARG A 676 -7.76 -24.32 11.72
CA ARG A 676 -8.95 -24.42 12.58
C ARG A 676 -8.95 -23.35 13.67
N TRP A 677 -7.80 -23.07 14.28
CA TRP A 677 -7.68 -22.00 15.27
C TRP A 677 -7.92 -20.61 14.66
N LEU A 678 -7.33 -20.33 13.49
CA LEU A 678 -7.46 -19.05 12.78
C LEU A 678 -8.92 -18.81 12.33
N ALA A 679 -9.59 -19.84 11.82
CA ALA A 679 -10.97 -19.81 11.34
C ALA A 679 -11.99 -19.51 12.46
N HIS A 680 -11.71 -19.92 13.71
CA HIS A 680 -12.53 -19.56 14.87
C HIS A 680 -12.15 -18.21 15.46
N THR A 681 -10.85 -17.93 15.60
CA THR A 681 -10.38 -16.75 16.32
C THR A 681 -10.53 -15.47 15.51
N LEU A 682 -10.19 -15.48 14.22
CA LEU A 682 -10.09 -14.27 13.41
C LEU A 682 -11.44 -13.88 12.76
N THR A 683 -12.43 -13.57 13.60
CA THR A 683 -13.78 -13.13 13.18
C THR A 683 -13.81 -11.67 12.72
N THR A 684 -14.92 -11.23 12.11
CA THR A 684 -15.20 -9.82 11.80
C THR A 684 -15.09 -8.92 13.03
N ALA A 685 -15.68 -9.34 14.16
CA ALA A 685 -15.58 -8.63 15.43
C ALA A 685 -14.14 -8.61 15.95
N ARG A 686 -13.43 -9.75 15.92
CA ARG A 686 -12.04 -9.81 16.36
C ARG A 686 -11.11 -8.98 15.47
N LEU A 687 -11.42 -8.83 14.19
CA LEU A 687 -10.68 -7.93 13.30
C LEU A 687 -10.96 -6.46 13.64
N ARG A 688 -12.21 -6.14 14.03
CA ARG A 688 -12.61 -4.90 14.74
C ARG A 688 -12.05 -4.77 16.17
N GLU A 689 -11.16 -5.66 16.58
CA GLU A 689 -10.39 -5.57 17.82
C GLU A 689 -8.88 -5.69 17.55
N LEU A 690 -8.42 -5.82 16.29
CA LEU A 690 -7.01 -6.15 16.00
C LEU A 690 -6.22 -5.15 15.14
N LEU A 691 -6.76 -4.03 14.64
CA LEU A 691 -6.02 -3.24 13.64
C LEU A 691 -6.23 -1.67 13.51
N THR A 692 -6.86 -0.97 14.47
CA THR A 692 -7.44 0.42 14.50
C THR A 692 -8.59 0.91 13.59
N GLU A 693 -8.29 1.40 12.40
CA GLU A 693 -8.89 2.55 11.69
C GLU A 693 -10.34 2.42 11.13
N THR A 694 -11.15 1.44 11.53
CA THR A 694 -12.36 1.05 10.76
C THR A 694 -13.49 0.41 11.57
N GLY A 695 -13.67 0.78 12.84
CA GLY A 695 -14.90 0.45 13.56
C GLY A 695 -16.17 0.82 12.77
N GLU A 696 -16.07 1.84 11.92
CA GLU A 696 -17.14 2.39 11.05
C GLU A 696 -17.19 1.84 9.61
N LEU A 697 -16.22 1.03 9.14
CA LEU A 697 -16.30 0.47 7.78
C LEU A 697 -17.19 -0.79 7.73
N GLU A 698 -17.72 -1.08 6.54
CA GLU A 698 -18.47 -2.30 6.22
C GLU A 698 -17.53 -3.51 6.04
N ILE A 699 -17.95 -4.66 6.59
CA ILE A 699 -17.08 -5.84 6.76
C ILE A 699 -17.78 -7.13 6.32
N GLU A 700 -17.36 -7.63 5.17
CA GLU A 700 -17.52 -9.05 4.85
C GLU A 700 -16.30 -9.84 5.36
N ARG A 701 -16.45 -11.16 5.42
CA ARG A 701 -15.43 -12.10 5.88
C ARG A 701 -15.57 -13.39 5.09
N HIS A 702 -14.43 -13.95 4.73
CA HIS A 702 -14.37 -15.02 3.76
C HIS A 702 -13.41 -16.11 4.27
N LEU A 703 -13.84 -17.37 4.19
CA LEU A 703 -13.09 -18.52 4.68
C LEU A 703 -12.55 -19.30 3.48
N LEU A 704 -11.25 -19.57 3.50
CA LEU A 704 -10.51 -20.19 2.39
C LEU A 704 -9.89 -21.54 2.86
N PRO A 705 -10.69 -22.60 3.09
CA PRO A 705 -10.20 -23.82 3.74
C PRO A 705 -9.07 -24.52 2.99
N ASN A 706 -9.11 -24.59 1.66
CA ASN A 706 -8.06 -25.27 0.90
C ASN A 706 -6.72 -24.50 0.90
N LEU A 707 -6.77 -23.17 1.05
CA LEU A 707 -5.61 -22.30 1.32
C LEU A 707 -5.28 -22.14 2.82
N ARG A 708 -6.00 -22.80 3.73
CA ARG A 708 -5.84 -22.64 5.20
C ARG A 708 -5.93 -21.18 5.67
N ALA A 709 -6.76 -20.37 5.02
CA ALA A 709 -6.72 -18.90 5.14
C ALA A 709 -8.08 -18.23 5.44
N VAL A 710 -8.04 -17.09 6.13
CA VAL A 710 -9.17 -16.17 6.31
C VAL A 710 -8.88 -14.89 5.54
N ASN A 711 -9.86 -14.38 4.79
CA ASN A 711 -9.69 -13.26 3.88
C ASN A 711 -10.85 -12.25 3.95
N PHE A 712 -10.58 -11.01 3.55
CA PHE A 712 -11.44 -9.84 3.72
C PHE A 712 -11.04 -8.71 2.71
N THR A 713 -11.98 -8.04 2.01
CA THR A 713 -11.78 -6.88 1.06
C THR A 713 -12.25 -5.47 1.59
N LEU A 714 -11.51 -4.37 1.66
CA LEU A 714 -11.94 -3.13 2.36
C LEU A 714 -13.02 -2.27 1.70
N ARG A 715 -14.18 -1.95 2.34
CA ARG A 715 -15.12 -0.90 1.84
C ARG A 715 -14.63 0.49 2.23
N GLY A 716 -14.18 1.28 1.25
CA GLY A 716 -13.99 2.73 1.36
C GLY A 716 -12.78 3.20 2.18
N LEU A 717 -11.89 2.31 2.66
CA LEU A 717 -10.72 2.72 3.44
C LEU A 717 -9.85 3.75 2.70
N LEU A 718 -9.68 3.53 1.39
CA LEU A 718 -8.82 4.34 0.55
C LEU A 718 -9.57 5.54 -0.06
N GLY A 719 -10.87 5.72 0.24
CA GLY A 719 -11.67 6.85 -0.23
C GLY A 719 -11.84 6.82 -1.74
N GLU A 720 -11.37 7.86 -2.44
CA GLU A 720 -11.38 7.90 -3.90
C GLU A 720 -10.39 6.89 -4.54
N GLY A 721 -9.31 6.52 -3.83
CA GLY A 721 -8.32 5.51 -4.25
C GLY A 721 -6.88 6.02 -4.36
N VAL A 722 -5.95 5.15 -4.78
CA VAL A 722 -4.48 5.29 -4.61
C VAL A 722 -3.90 6.64 -5.05
N ALA A 723 -4.21 7.15 -6.24
CA ALA A 723 -3.63 8.43 -6.68
C ALA A 723 -4.23 9.62 -5.94
N ALA A 724 -5.48 9.50 -5.47
CA ALA A 724 -6.20 10.53 -4.72
C ALA A 724 -5.80 10.59 -3.23
N GLN A 725 -4.69 9.99 -2.81
CA GLN A 725 -4.40 9.71 -1.41
C GLN A 725 -3.87 10.85 -0.53
N ALA A 726 -4.17 10.69 0.76
CA ALA A 726 -3.59 11.40 1.90
C ALA A 726 -3.40 10.46 3.12
N ARG A 727 -3.41 9.13 2.90
CA ARG A 727 -3.01 8.13 3.90
C ARG A 727 -1.50 7.89 3.84
N PHE A 728 -0.89 7.52 4.97
CA PHE A 728 0.53 7.13 5.05
C PHE A 728 0.81 5.82 4.29
N ASP A 729 -0.09 4.84 4.40
CA ASP A 729 -0.13 3.66 3.54
C ASP A 729 -1.23 3.86 2.48
N PRO A 730 -0.88 4.31 1.26
CA PRO A 730 -1.84 4.63 0.20
C PRO A 730 -2.33 3.42 -0.59
N GLN A 731 -1.66 2.26 -0.45
CA GLN A 731 -1.97 1.00 -1.15
C GLN A 731 -2.38 -0.13 -0.19
N ALA A 732 -2.57 0.18 1.10
CA ALA A 732 -2.85 -0.80 2.16
C ALA A 732 -1.82 -1.96 2.29
N LYS A 733 -0.57 -1.78 1.84
CA LYS A 733 0.44 -2.86 1.78
C LYS A 733 1.05 -3.23 3.15
N ALA A 734 1.04 -2.32 4.12
CA ALA A 734 1.57 -2.59 5.47
C ALA A 734 0.54 -3.29 6.39
N LEU A 735 -0.72 -3.42 5.94
CA LEU A 735 -1.83 -3.96 6.74
C LEU A 735 -1.63 -5.42 7.18
N GLY A 736 -1.02 -6.28 6.35
CA GLY A 736 -0.67 -7.67 6.67
C GLY A 736 0.22 -7.77 7.92
N GLU A 737 1.39 -7.14 7.86
CA GLU A 737 2.32 -7.13 9.01
C GLU A 737 1.76 -6.38 10.22
N TRP A 738 0.93 -5.36 10.01
CA TRP A 738 0.27 -4.67 11.11
C TRP A 738 -0.70 -5.58 11.89
N LEU A 739 -1.27 -6.61 11.25
CA LEU A 739 -2.05 -7.65 11.92
C LEU A 739 -1.14 -8.72 12.55
N ARG A 740 -0.09 -9.18 11.86
CA ARG A 740 0.84 -10.20 12.39
C ARG A 740 1.58 -9.76 13.65
N SER A 741 1.88 -8.47 13.77
CA SER A 741 2.44 -7.86 14.99
C SER A 741 1.57 -8.06 16.25
N ARG A 742 0.28 -8.37 16.07
CA ARG A 742 -0.70 -8.37 17.15
C ARG A 742 -0.58 -9.61 18.01
N HIS A 743 -0.34 -9.36 19.29
CA HIS A 743 -0.24 -10.39 20.28
C HIS A 743 -1.63 -10.94 20.63
N LEU A 744 -1.80 -12.25 20.45
CA LEU A 744 -2.99 -13.04 20.75
C LEU A 744 -2.62 -14.18 21.70
N ASP A 745 -3.62 -14.79 22.34
CA ASP A 745 -3.41 -15.94 23.22
C ASP A 745 -3.34 -17.22 22.36
N LEU A 746 -2.15 -17.51 21.85
CA LEU A 746 -1.90 -18.57 20.88
C LEU A 746 -1.75 -19.93 21.60
N PRO A 747 -2.43 -21.00 21.16
CA PRO A 747 -2.22 -22.34 21.70
C PRO A 747 -0.74 -22.74 21.63
N VAL A 748 -0.21 -23.27 22.73
CA VAL A 748 1.21 -23.67 22.82
C VAL A 748 1.55 -24.78 21.80
N SER A 749 0.57 -25.60 21.41
CA SER A 749 0.68 -26.63 20.38
C SER A 749 0.88 -26.11 18.95
N LEU A 750 0.53 -24.85 18.67
CA LEU A 750 0.68 -24.23 17.34
C LEU A 750 1.95 -23.38 17.22
N LEU A 751 2.62 -23.11 18.34
CA LEU A 751 3.78 -22.24 18.36
C LEU A 751 5.02 -22.99 17.88
N PRO A 752 5.85 -22.39 17.00
CA PRO A 752 7.11 -23.01 16.61
C PRO A 752 7.99 -23.25 17.85
N PRO A 753 8.84 -24.30 17.83
CA PRO A 753 9.80 -24.54 18.90
C PRO A 753 10.65 -23.29 19.13
N ALA A 754 11.01 -23.01 20.38
CA ALA A 754 11.80 -21.84 20.70
C ALA A 754 13.11 -21.86 19.86
N PRO A 755 13.43 -20.77 19.13
CA PRO A 755 14.63 -20.76 18.31
C PRO A 755 15.86 -20.96 19.21
N PRO A 756 16.90 -21.66 18.71
CA PRO A 756 18.16 -21.75 19.44
C PRO A 756 18.67 -20.33 19.73
N PRO A 757 19.34 -20.11 20.89
CA PRO A 757 19.86 -18.78 21.22
C PRO A 757 20.78 -18.31 20.10
N ALA A 758 20.47 -17.15 19.53
CA ALA A 758 21.16 -16.66 18.34
C ALA A 758 22.68 -16.66 18.56
N PRO A 759 23.48 -17.11 17.58
CA PRO A 759 24.94 -17.05 17.69
C PRO A 759 25.32 -15.61 17.94
N ARG A 760 26.11 -15.36 19.00
CA ARG A 760 26.59 -14.02 19.29
C ARG A 760 27.42 -13.56 18.09
N LEU A 761 26.97 -12.51 17.40
CA LEU A 761 27.77 -11.83 16.41
C LEU A 761 29.15 -11.55 17.02
N PRO A 762 30.26 -11.83 16.30
CA PRO A 762 31.58 -11.45 16.78
C PRO A 762 31.58 -9.95 17.06
N THR A 763 31.74 -9.58 18.32
CA THR A 763 31.88 -8.17 18.71
C THR A 763 33.21 -7.68 18.16
N THR A 764 33.19 -7.02 17.00
CA THR A 764 34.35 -6.34 16.45
C THR A 764 34.91 -5.44 17.56
N PRO A 765 36.14 -5.68 18.04
CA PRO A 765 36.70 -4.85 19.10
C PRO A 765 36.81 -3.41 18.55
N PRO A 766 36.47 -2.38 19.34
CA PRO A 766 36.54 -1.01 18.88
C PRO A 766 37.97 -0.71 18.44
N VAL A 767 38.11 -0.22 17.19
CA VAL A 767 39.39 0.30 16.70
C VAL A 767 39.78 1.45 17.61
N ARG A 768 40.84 1.26 18.40
CA ARG A 768 41.36 2.34 19.22
C ARG A 768 41.92 3.41 18.27
N PRO A 769 41.57 4.69 18.43
CA PRO A 769 42.34 5.74 17.78
C PRO A 769 43.77 5.64 18.30
N GLU A 770 44.75 5.64 17.39
CA GLU A 770 46.14 5.77 17.78
C GLU A 770 46.36 7.15 18.43
N PRO A 771 47.16 7.26 19.50
CA PRO A 771 47.46 8.55 20.09
C PRO A 771 48.22 9.41 19.06
N PRO A 772 47.96 10.72 18.97
CA PRO A 772 48.71 11.59 18.07
C PRO A 772 50.20 11.55 18.44
N GLU A 773 51.07 11.45 17.43
CA GLU A 773 52.51 11.46 17.64
C GLU A 773 52.96 12.75 18.33
N ALA A 774 53.86 12.63 19.30
CA ALA A 774 54.43 13.79 19.97
C ALA A 774 55.34 14.56 18.99
N PRO A 775 55.29 15.90 18.98
CA PRO A 775 56.02 16.70 18.00
C PRO A 775 57.53 16.65 18.20
N LEU A 776 58.25 16.63 17.07
CA LEU A 776 59.69 16.88 16.92
C LEU A 776 59.89 17.96 15.85
#